data_AF-A0A5N0T5Z0-F1
#
_entry.id   AF-A0A5N0T5Z0-F1
#
_cell.length_a   1.000
_cell.length_b   1.000
_cell.length_c   1.000
_cell.angle_alpha   90.00
_cell.angle_beta   90.00
_cell.angle_gamma   90.00
#
_symmetry.space_group_name_H-M   'P 1'
#
loop_
_entity.id
_entity.type
_entity.pdbx_description
1 polymer ?
#
loop_
_entity_poly.entity_id
_entity_poly.type
_entity_poly.pdbx_seq_one_letter_code
_entity_poly.pdbx_strand_id
1 'polypeptide(L)'
;MPTPGRAGWKHRVHDLAPLRRCPVCDTVTPIFPAGDCVNSLANRKRSRWPSRASMMIALLSPTAWAQTAETPAALACPQPALAPVVGTVPDRESAPVNIYAQRFEASKGQPGTASGNVELFRADQHLSTEAARFDPVSRVLGLPTPLSYEDSQVRLSASNGLYGFNEQSGDFYDVDYGFVGSSAHGGADSAHVSGGNRTDLRRIWFTTCPGDDPEWRLSAKSLELRHDEGVGVARGAKLELGSIPVMYVPWMTFPIDDRRKSGFLYPSLSTANDNGLEVSVPYYWNIAPNQDLTFTPRLYTDRGFMGTGEYRLLTQRTSSVFDGSYLFDDDKTGEDRWHYLARASAAFSPAWRGRMRLERVSDDAYFQDFGGDLAQTSRQYLRSQASIDGAGRYWIFSLLADGFQVIDDSVSPGQEPYRRLPRAAFMFDAPLGRSGFQARLDSELVYFDRDTGVTGARLDVYPDLSWNLDRYWGFLRANAGYRYTTYELDLQGEPGDESPDRGTSILSLDSGLYLERELASGNTQTLEPRIYYLYVPYENQDELPDFDTNEFTFGFAQLFHYNRYTGADRQSDANQVTLALSTRSIDANRGNDAWSLSLGQIIYLDNPLVRLPDETMERLEKSPFIGEFNWHPMDRFTARLGLQWDWEANQLDVGVAGLDHTTRNGHRMAVEYRYRRDRLDQFDVRYYWPINESWRLFSRVNWSVQDDELLEGLVGAEYESCCWALRVVARRYLKDREGGERDAIYLELRLKGLGSFGRREPPLFYTPAP
;
A
#
# COMPACT_ATOMS: atom_id res chain seq x y z
N MET A 1 41.78 -12.52 -23.35
CA MET A 1 42.52 -11.28 -23.68
C MET A 1 42.31 -10.97 -25.16
N PRO A 2 42.21 -9.70 -25.61
CA PRO A 2 42.08 -8.46 -24.84
C PRO A 2 40.75 -7.69 -25.12
N THR A 3 40.41 -6.75 -24.24
CA THR A 3 39.44 -5.64 -24.42
C THR A 3 40.08 -4.48 -25.20
N PRO A 4 39.33 -3.59 -25.88
CA PRO A 4 38.72 -2.40 -25.25
C PRO A 4 37.34 -1.99 -25.87
N GLY A 5 36.57 -1.01 -25.38
CA GLY A 5 36.71 -0.14 -24.20
C GLY A 5 35.43 0.69 -23.97
N ARG A 6 35.24 1.25 -22.77
CA ARG A 6 34.06 2.08 -22.42
C ARG A 6 34.39 3.57 -22.48
N ALA A 7 33.49 4.38 -23.06
CA ALA A 7 33.54 5.83 -22.97
C ALA A 7 32.50 6.33 -21.96
N GLY A 8 32.93 7.07 -20.93
CA GLY A 8 32.06 7.69 -19.94
C GLY A 8 31.87 9.19 -20.21
N TRP A 9 30.63 9.67 -20.21
CA TRP A 9 30.31 11.09 -20.33
C TRP A 9 30.24 11.74 -18.94
N LYS A 10 30.92 12.88 -18.77
CA LYS A 10 30.81 13.75 -17.58
C LYS A 10 29.94 14.97 -17.91
N HIS A 11 28.83 15.15 -17.21
CA HIS A 11 28.12 16.44 -17.20
C HIS A 11 28.70 17.37 -16.13
N ARG A 12 28.84 18.65 -16.47
CA ARG A 12 29.21 19.72 -15.52
C ARG A 12 27.94 20.25 -14.86
N VAL A 13 28.01 20.46 -13.54
CA VAL A 13 27.06 21.31 -12.81
C VAL A 13 27.68 22.70 -12.73
N HIS A 14 26.88 23.75 -12.91
CA HIS A 14 27.31 25.14 -12.75
C HIS A 14 26.95 25.63 -11.35
N ASP A 15 27.95 26.12 -10.60
CA ASP A 15 27.73 26.83 -9.35
C ASP A 15 27.08 28.20 -9.58
N LEU A 16 26.09 28.55 -8.76
CA LEU A 16 25.58 29.92 -8.61
C LEU A 16 25.65 30.31 -7.13
N ALA A 17 26.31 31.44 -6.87
CA ALA A 17 26.59 31.92 -5.51
C ALA A 17 25.35 32.60 -4.86
N PRO A 18 25.21 32.54 -3.52
CA PRO A 18 24.08 33.14 -2.82
C PRO A 18 24.22 34.66 -2.67
N LEU A 19 23.15 35.40 -2.94
CA LEU A 19 23.06 36.83 -2.68
C LEU A 19 22.76 37.14 -1.20
N ARG A 20 23.31 38.27 -0.74
CA ARG A 20 23.35 38.66 0.68
C ARG A 20 21.98 39.12 1.21
N ARG A 21 21.67 38.77 2.45
CA ARG A 21 20.62 39.43 3.25
C ARG A 21 21.11 40.80 3.75
N CYS A 22 20.27 41.82 3.69
CA CYS A 22 20.36 43.00 4.54
C CYS A 22 19.30 42.91 5.65
N PRO A 23 19.62 43.26 6.91
CA PRO A 23 18.63 43.45 7.97
C PRO A 23 18.21 44.93 8.10
N VAL A 24 17.01 45.19 8.63
CA VAL A 24 16.68 46.25 9.62
C VAL A 24 15.19 46.13 10.01
N CYS A 25 14.92 46.57 11.24
CA CYS A 25 13.69 46.64 12.06
C CYS A 25 12.44 47.23 11.33
N ASP A 26 11.20 47.19 11.84
CA ASP A 26 10.75 47.42 13.23
C ASP A 26 9.43 46.72 13.64
N THR A 27 9.22 46.67 14.97
CA THR A 27 8.01 46.20 15.68
C THR A 27 6.94 47.28 15.85
N VAL A 28 5.64 46.96 15.67
CA VAL A 28 4.50 47.56 16.42
C VAL A 28 3.35 46.54 16.57
N THR A 29 2.71 46.50 17.74
CA THR A 29 1.57 45.65 18.13
C THR A 29 0.18 46.24 17.80
N PRO A 30 -0.91 45.44 17.80
CA PRO A 30 -2.24 45.88 17.35
C PRO A 30 -3.10 46.52 18.44
N ILE A 31 -4.09 47.33 18.03
CA ILE A 31 -5.18 47.82 18.88
C ILE A 31 -6.52 47.69 18.12
N PHE A 32 -7.45 46.93 18.68
CA PHE A 32 -8.89 46.98 18.38
C PHE A 32 -9.63 47.58 19.58
N PRO A 33 -10.78 48.24 19.35
CA PRO A 33 -11.87 48.27 20.32
C PRO A 33 -13.12 47.57 19.79
N ALA A 34 -13.82 46.88 20.69
CA ALA A 34 -15.14 46.29 20.46
C ALA A 34 -16.26 47.34 20.59
N GLY A 35 -17.46 47.02 20.11
CA GLY A 35 -18.66 47.86 20.21
C GLY A 35 -19.95 47.08 19.91
N ASP A 36 -20.64 46.68 20.98
CA ASP A 36 -21.76 45.72 20.98
C ASP A 36 -23.13 46.25 20.50
N CYS A 37 -24.04 45.27 20.27
CA CYS A 37 -25.43 45.25 20.75
C CYS A 37 -26.58 45.97 19.99
N VAL A 38 -27.56 45.20 19.46
CA VAL A 38 -28.93 44.99 20.02
C VAL A 38 -29.97 44.54 18.97
N ASN A 39 -30.65 43.43 19.28
CA ASN A 39 -32.01 42.94 18.93
C ASN A 39 -32.93 43.66 17.93
N SER A 40 -33.66 42.83 17.17
CA SER A 40 -35.13 42.97 17.04
C SER A 40 -35.81 41.63 16.69
N LEU A 41 -36.92 41.31 17.36
CA LEU A 41 -37.75 40.12 17.14
C LEU A 41 -38.83 40.34 16.07
N ALA A 42 -39.18 39.30 15.29
CA ALA A 42 -40.52 39.18 14.71
C ALA A 42 -40.93 37.71 14.51
N ASN A 43 -42.16 37.40 14.94
CA ASN A 43 -42.74 36.05 15.03
C ASN A 43 -43.65 35.77 13.81
N ARG A 44 -43.67 34.54 13.25
CA ARG A 44 -44.90 33.98 12.63
C ARG A 44 -44.90 32.44 12.49
N LYS A 45 -45.91 31.83 13.13
CA LYS A 45 -46.40 30.44 13.02
C LYS A 45 -46.61 30.04 11.54
N ARG A 46 -46.44 28.79 11.07
CA ARG A 46 -46.90 27.44 11.51
C ARG A 46 -45.95 26.37 10.87
N SER A 47 -46.07 25.04 10.99
CA SER A 47 -47.11 24.15 11.54
C SER A 47 -46.55 23.04 12.47
N ARG A 48 -46.38 21.80 11.99
CA ARG A 48 -45.89 20.58 12.68
C ARG A 48 -45.38 19.55 11.64
N TRP A 49 -44.22 18.95 11.90
CA TRP A 49 -43.79 17.61 11.44
C TRP A 49 -43.29 16.84 12.69
N PRO A 50 -43.45 15.51 12.79
CA PRO A 50 -43.08 14.77 13.98
C PRO A 50 -41.56 14.50 14.07
N SER A 51 -40.98 14.93 15.19
CA SER A 51 -39.79 14.35 15.87
C SER A 51 -38.82 13.49 15.04
N ARG A 52 -37.81 14.13 14.45
CA ARG A 52 -36.53 13.46 14.14
C ARG A 52 -35.75 13.17 15.42
N ALA A 53 -34.95 12.10 15.41
CA ALA A 53 -34.01 11.79 16.47
C ALA A 53 -33.09 12.98 16.76
N SER A 54 -32.99 13.37 18.03
CA SER A 54 -32.12 14.47 18.46
C SER A 54 -30.70 13.95 18.68
N MET A 55 -29.96 13.72 17.59
CA MET A 55 -28.51 13.53 17.70
C MET A 55 -27.89 14.88 18.03
N MET A 56 -27.60 15.10 19.32
CA MET A 56 -26.95 16.31 19.79
C MET A 56 -25.54 16.38 19.19
N ILE A 57 -25.38 17.20 18.16
CA ILE A 57 -24.06 17.72 17.77
C ILE A 57 -23.58 18.56 18.96
N ALA A 58 -22.79 17.92 19.83
CA ALA A 58 -22.08 18.60 20.88
C ALA A 58 -21.09 19.56 20.21
N LEU A 59 -21.43 20.85 20.22
CA LEU A 59 -20.54 21.94 19.86
C LEU A 59 -19.34 21.92 20.80
N LEU A 60 -18.32 21.14 20.45
CA LEU A 60 -17.00 21.18 21.06
C LEU A 60 -16.44 22.59 20.83
N SER A 61 -16.67 23.42 21.84
CA SER A 61 -16.13 24.78 21.90
C SER A 61 -14.61 24.69 21.81
N PRO A 62 -13.94 25.46 20.93
CA PRO A 62 -12.49 25.51 20.88
C PRO A 62 -11.99 26.30 22.09
N THR A 63 -12.06 25.69 23.28
CA THR A 63 -11.25 26.12 24.41
C THR A 63 -9.80 25.97 23.99
N ALA A 64 -9.10 27.08 23.86
CA ALA A 64 -7.72 27.09 23.42
C ALA A 64 -6.84 26.47 24.50
N TRP A 65 -6.62 25.16 24.42
CA TRP A 65 -5.51 24.49 25.08
C TRP A 65 -4.23 24.89 24.36
N ALA A 66 -3.75 26.10 24.66
CA ALA A 66 -2.40 26.55 24.35
C ALA A 66 -1.40 25.80 25.25
N GLN A 67 -1.38 24.47 25.16
CA GLN A 67 -0.23 23.70 25.56
C GLN A 67 0.86 23.94 24.52
N THR A 68 2.05 24.28 24.99
CA THR A 68 3.27 24.25 24.19
C THR A 68 3.47 22.83 23.68
N ALA A 69 3.01 22.56 22.46
CA ALA A 69 3.12 21.27 21.82
C ALA A 69 4.58 21.00 21.46
N GLU A 70 5.34 20.50 22.44
CA GLU A 70 6.53 19.73 22.18
C GLU A 70 6.13 18.62 21.19
N THR A 71 6.87 18.52 20.09
CA THR A 71 6.77 17.34 19.22
C THR A 71 7.05 16.14 20.11
N PRO A 72 6.18 15.11 20.21
CA PRO A 72 6.53 13.89 20.90
C PRO A 72 7.80 13.39 20.23
N ALA A 73 8.89 13.29 20.99
CA ALA A 73 10.14 12.88 20.41
C ALA A 73 9.96 11.44 19.89
N ALA A 74 10.65 11.10 18.81
CA ALA A 74 10.83 9.70 18.50
C ALA A 74 11.53 9.08 19.71
N LEU A 75 10.98 7.97 20.23
CA LEU A 75 11.31 7.37 21.52
C LEU A 75 12.80 7.51 21.82
N ALA A 76 13.14 8.39 22.77
CA ALA A 76 14.50 8.89 22.96
C ALA A 76 15.36 7.84 23.69
N CYS A 77 15.58 6.72 23.02
CA CYS A 77 16.25 5.57 23.57
C CYS A 77 17.70 5.90 23.88
N PRO A 78 18.22 5.47 25.05
CA PRO A 78 19.64 5.52 25.30
C PRO A 78 20.33 4.64 24.26
N GLN A 79 20.86 5.28 23.22
CA GLN A 79 21.80 4.65 22.32
C GLN A 79 22.99 4.21 23.19
N PRO A 80 23.52 2.99 23.02
CA PRO A 80 24.91 2.73 23.39
C PRO A 80 25.79 3.82 22.78
N ALA A 81 26.97 4.10 23.36
CA ALA A 81 27.91 5.03 22.76
C ALA A 81 28.48 4.46 21.45
N LEU A 82 27.71 4.59 20.37
CA LEU A 82 28.02 4.11 19.04
C LEU A 82 29.16 4.94 18.47
N ALA A 83 30.22 4.26 18.05
CA ALA A 83 31.27 4.85 17.25
C ALA A 83 30.69 5.38 15.92
N PRO A 84 31.26 6.45 15.35
CA PRO A 84 30.82 6.96 14.05
C PRO A 84 30.98 5.89 12.97
N VAL A 85 29.96 5.74 12.12
CA VAL A 85 29.98 4.79 10.99
C VAL A 85 31.13 5.13 10.05
N VAL A 86 32.15 4.27 10.01
CA VAL A 86 33.27 4.38 9.08
C VAL A 86 32.81 3.89 7.71
N GLY A 87 32.50 4.82 6.80
CA GLY A 87 31.70 4.55 5.60
C GLY A 87 32.28 3.61 4.54
N THR A 88 33.54 3.17 4.66
CA THR A 88 34.15 2.14 3.79
C THR A 88 35.14 1.32 4.60
N VAL A 89 35.00 -0.01 4.59
CA VAL A 89 36.02 -0.92 5.14
C VAL A 89 37.30 -0.76 4.31
N PRO A 90 38.42 -0.32 4.89
CA PRO A 90 39.69 -0.19 4.18
C PRO A 90 40.29 -1.57 3.86
N ASP A 91 41.25 -1.61 2.93
CA ASP A 91 42.02 -2.85 2.68
C ASP A 91 42.87 -3.19 3.91
N ARG A 92 42.38 -4.17 4.69
CA ARG A 92 43.06 -4.67 5.88
C ARG A 92 44.31 -5.46 5.52
N GLU A 93 44.39 -6.13 4.37
CA GLU A 93 45.51 -7.01 4.04
C GLU A 93 46.80 -6.24 3.83
N SER A 94 46.76 -5.14 3.07
CA SER A 94 47.95 -4.31 2.78
C SER A 94 48.28 -3.27 3.86
N ALA A 95 47.38 -3.03 4.81
CA ALA A 95 47.57 -2.01 5.85
C ALA A 95 48.66 -2.40 6.87
N PRO A 96 49.55 -1.45 7.26
CA PRO A 96 50.53 -1.68 8.31
C PRO A 96 49.86 -1.83 9.68
N VAL A 97 50.42 -2.71 10.51
CA VAL A 97 50.08 -2.80 11.93
C VAL A 97 50.99 -1.85 12.71
N ASN A 98 50.41 -0.79 13.26
CA ASN A 98 51.11 0.12 14.16
C ASN A 98 50.89 -0.33 15.60
N ILE A 99 51.96 -0.42 16.39
CA ILE A 99 51.92 -0.81 17.80
C ILE A 99 52.52 0.32 18.62
N TYR A 100 51.75 0.83 19.59
CA TYR A 100 52.19 1.81 20.58
C TYR A 100 52.11 1.17 21.96
N ALA A 101 53.14 1.38 22.80
CA ALA A 101 53.18 0.89 24.17
C ALA A 101 54.19 1.73 24.98
N GLN A 102 54.03 1.78 26.30
CA GLN A 102 55.00 2.46 27.18
C GLN A 102 56.35 1.72 27.23
N ARG A 103 56.32 0.38 27.18
CA ARG A 103 57.51 -0.47 27.16
C ARG A 103 57.35 -1.57 26.09
N PHE A 104 58.35 -1.67 25.22
CA PHE A 104 58.42 -2.67 24.17
C PHE A 104 59.78 -3.36 24.22
N GLU A 105 59.80 -4.67 24.48
CA GLU A 105 61.00 -5.50 24.49
C GLU A 105 60.90 -6.53 23.37
N ALA A 106 61.82 -6.44 22.41
CA ALA A 106 61.92 -7.41 21.33
C ALA A 106 63.38 -7.76 21.06
N SER A 107 63.65 -9.05 20.86
CA SER A 107 64.95 -9.57 20.44
C SER A 107 64.76 -10.51 19.25
N LYS A 108 65.69 -10.49 18.30
CA LYS A 108 65.55 -11.21 17.03
C LYS A 108 65.40 -12.73 17.28
N GLY A 109 64.23 -13.27 16.97
CA GLY A 109 63.91 -14.69 17.15
C GLY A 109 63.50 -15.10 18.58
N GLN A 110 63.25 -14.14 19.47
CA GLN A 110 62.68 -14.36 20.79
C GLN A 110 61.27 -13.74 20.87
N PRO A 111 60.37 -14.25 21.73
CA PRO A 111 59.07 -13.62 21.95
C PRO A 111 59.23 -12.17 22.42
N GLY A 112 58.58 -11.24 21.73
CA GLY A 112 58.51 -9.84 22.12
C GLY A 112 57.36 -9.59 23.10
N THR A 113 57.53 -8.60 23.98
CA THR A 113 56.50 -8.15 24.93
C THR A 113 56.29 -6.64 24.80
N ALA A 114 55.03 -6.26 24.72
CA ALA A 114 54.55 -4.88 24.85
C ALA A 114 53.79 -4.77 26.18
N SER A 115 53.99 -3.67 26.92
CA SER A 115 53.31 -3.45 28.20
C SER A 115 53.12 -1.97 28.52
N GLY A 116 52.05 -1.68 29.27
CA GLY A 116 51.60 -0.35 29.66
C GLY A 116 50.89 0.36 28.51
N ASN A 117 49.55 0.40 28.56
CA ASN A 117 48.67 0.99 27.53
C ASN A 117 49.09 0.60 26.09
N VAL A 118 49.00 -0.69 25.77
CA VAL A 118 49.33 -1.24 24.47
C VAL A 118 48.18 -1.02 23.50
N GLU A 119 48.44 -0.24 22.45
CA GLU A 119 47.49 0.08 21.38
C GLU A 119 47.99 -0.51 20.05
N LEU A 120 47.18 -1.36 19.42
CA LEU A 120 47.41 -1.86 18.06
C LEU A 120 46.38 -1.25 17.11
N PHE A 121 46.86 -0.65 16.02
CA PHE A 121 46.03 -0.13 14.94
C PHE A 121 46.37 -0.80 13.62
N ARG A 122 45.34 -1.26 12.89
CA ARG A 122 45.47 -1.79 11.53
C ARG A 122 44.26 -1.37 10.70
N ALA A 123 44.45 -0.41 9.81
CA ALA A 123 43.38 0.15 8.98
C ALA A 123 42.23 0.74 9.82
N ASP A 124 41.06 0.10 9.86
CA ASP A 124 39.93 0.46 10.74
C ASP A 124 39.91 -0.30 12.08
N GLN A 125 40.78 -1.31 12.24
CA GLN A 125 40.85 -2.14 13.44
C GLN A 125 41.70 -1.46 14.53
N HIS A 126 41.17 -1.39 15.74
CA HIS A 126 41.82 -0.86 16.94
C HIS A 126 41.72 -1.90 18.07
N LEU A 127 42.84 -2.24 18.71
CA LEU A 127 42.88 -3.10 19.89
C LEU A 127 43.69 -2.45 21.01
N SER A 128 43.11 -2.31 22.20
CA SER A 128 43.75 -1.78 23.41
C SER A 128 43.85 -2.86 24.49
N THR A 129 44.98 -2.94 25.18
CA THR A 129 45.19 -3.83 26.35
C THR A 129 46.39 -3.37 27.20
N GLU A 130 46.57 -3.90 28.41
CA GLU A 130 47.73 -3.55 29.26
C GLU A 130 49.01 -4.32 28.91
N ALA A 131 48.90 -5.53 28.36
CA ALA A 131 50.04 -6.34 27.97
C ALA A 131 49.73 -7.19 26.72
N ALA A 132 50.71 -7.28 25.82
CA ALA A 132 50.66 -8.16 24.67
C ALA A 132 52.01 -8.89 24.49
N ARG A 133 51.97 -10.18 24.15
CA ARG A 133 53.15 -11.00 23.92
C ARG A 133 53.08 -11.64 22.53
N PHE A 134 54.03 -11.32 21.66
CA PHE A 134 54.10 -11.88 20.32
C PHE A 134 55.31 -12.80 20.17
N ASP A 135 55.06 -14.08 19.87
CA ASP A 135 56.13 -15.02 19.50
C ASP A 135 56.36 -14.97 17.97
N PRO A 136 57.52 -14.52 17.48
CA PRO A 136 57.80 -14.43 16.04
C PRO A 136 58.03 -15.79 15.36
N VAL A 137 58.23 -16.87 16.12
CA VAL A 137 58.44 -18.23 15.58
C VAL A 137 57.11 -18.91 15.32
N SER A 138 56.25 -19.01 16.35
CA SER A 138 54.88 -19.55 16.20
C SER A 138 53.91 -18.56 15.54
N ARG A 139 54.24 -17.25 15.54
CA ARG A 139 53.38 -16.13 15.10
C ARG A 139 52.07 -16.07 15.87
N VAL A 140 52.15 -16.32 17.18
CA VAL A 140 51.03 -16.23 18.11
C VAL A 140 51.13 -14.94 18.93
N LEU A 141 50.03 -14.22 19.03
CA LEU A 141 49.81 -13.08 19.91
C LEU A 141 49.00 -13.53 21.12
N GLY A 142 49.62 -13.53 22.30
CA GLY A 142 48.94 -13.68 23.58
C GLY A 142 48.56 -12.31 24.15
N LEU A 143 47.31 -12.18 24.60
CA LEU A 143 46.72 -11.01 25.24
C LEU A 143 46.29 -11.43 26.66
N PRO A 144 47.23 -11.51 27.63
CA PRO A 144 46.98 -12.07 28.97
C PRO A 144 46.21 -11.15 29.91
N THR A 145 45.90 -9.92 29.48
CA THR A 145 45.14 -8.91 30.21
C THR A 145 43.84 -8.59 29.49
N PRO A 146 42.85 -7.98 30.17
CA PRO A 146 41.63 -7.51 29.52
C PRO A 146 41.94 -6.67 28.28
N LEU A 147 41.17 -6.89 27.22
CA LEU A 147 41.35 -6.26 25.93
C LEU A 147 40.03 -5.69 25.42
N SER A 148 40.10 -4.56 24.73
CA SER A 148 39.03 -4.04 23.90
C SER A 148 39.47 -4.04 22.44
N TYR A 149 38.57 -4.44 21.56
CA TYR A 149 38.72 -4.44 20.12
C TYR A 149 37.56 -3.65 19.50
N GLU A 150 37.84 -2.87 18.47
CA GLU A 150 36.84 -2.14 17.70
C GLU A 150 37.23 -2.11 16.22
N ASP A 151 36.24 -2.25 15.35
CA ASP A 151 36.37 -1.94 13.93
C ASP A 151 35.10 -1.27 13.38
N SER A 152 35.01 -1.09 12.06
CA SER A 152 33.84 -0.45 11.41
C SER A 152 32.50 -1.18 11.59
N GLN A 153 32.47 -2.40 12.13
CA GLN A 153 31.27 -3.24 12.26
C GLN A 153 30.99 -3.70 13.70
N VAL A 154 32.03 -3.99 14.50
CA VAL A 154 31.86 -4.57 15.84
C VAL A 154 32.82 -3.94 16.87
N ARG A 155 32.30 -3.71 18.08
CA ARG A 155 33.09 -3.51 19.30
C ARG A 155 33.02 -4.80 20.11
N LEU A 156 34.15 -5.21 20.68
CA LEU A 156 34.29 -6.42 21.49
C LEU A 156 35.19 -6.12 22.70
N SER A 157 34.91 -6.71 23.85
CA SER A 157 35.85 -6.80 24.98
C SER A 157 35.96 -8.23 25.45
N ALA A 158 37.14 -8.62 25.95
CA ALA A 158 37.40 -9.96 26.49
C ALA A 158 38.36 -9.89 27.69
N SER A 159 38.25 -10.83 28.63
CA SER A 159 39.11 -10.86 29.83
C SER A 159 40.56 -11.22 29.50
N ASN A 160 40.77 -12.03 28.46
CA ASN A 160 42.05 -12.38 27.85
C ASN A 160 41.81 -13.04 26.48
N GLY A 161 42.87 -13.22 25.69
CA GLY A 161 42.80 -14.00 24.45
C GLY A 161 44.14 -14.42 23.87
N LEU A 162 44.08 -15.25 22.83
CA LEU A 162 45.23 -15.75 22.07
C LEU A 162 44.87 -15.81 20.59
N TYR A 163 45.74 -15.29 19.71
CA TYR A 163 45.50 -15.25 18.26
C TYR A 163 46.73 -15.71 17.47
N GLY A 164 46.57 -16.76 16.67
CA GLY A 164 47.58 -17.27 15.72
C GLY A 164 47.41 -16.64 14.34
N PHE A 165 48.41 -15.88 13.89
CA PHE A 165 48.36 -15.21 12.58
C PHE A 165 48.55 -16.15 11.39
N ASN A 166 49.15 -17.34 11.58
CA ASN A 166 49.29 -18.32 10.51
C ASN A 166 47.96 -19.05 10.25
N GLU A 167 47.30 -19.47 11.33
CA GLU A 167 46.04 -20.20 11.33
C GLU A 167 44.82 -19.27 11.17
N GLN A 168 45.02 -17.94 11.26
CA GLN A 168 43.96 -16.92 11.34
C GLN A 168 42.89 -17.26 12.38
N SER A 169 43.33 -17.83 13.50
CA SER A 169 42.48 -18.47 14.51
C SER A 169 42.82 -17.95 15.89
N GLY A 170 41.85 -17.91 16.80
CA GLY A 170 42.09 -17.44 18.16
C GLY A 170 40.98 -17.71 19.15
N ASP A 171 41.34 -17.76 20.42
CA ASP A 171 40.47 -18.02 21.56
C ASP A 171 40.37 -16.76 22.41
N PHE A 172 39.15 -16.37 22.77
CA PHE A 172 38.84 -15.23 23.64
C PHE A 172 37.85 -15.68 24.71
N TYR A 173 38.00 -15.16 25.93
CA TYR A 173 37.19 -15.54 27.09
C TYR A 173 36.48 -14.34 27.71
N ASP A 174 35.31 -14.60 28.31
CA ASP A 174 34.42 -13.58 28.90
C ASP A 174 34.19 -12.42 27.92
N VAL A 175 33.60 -12.75 26.77
CA VAL A 175 33.49 -11.89 25.60
C VAL A 175 32.19 -11.11 25.63
N ASP A 176 32.24 -9.79 25.70
CA ASP A 176 31.10 -8.91 25.43
C ASP A 176 31.25 -8.26 24.06
N TYR A 177 30.15 -8.06 23.33
CA TYR A 177 30.17 -7.51 21.97
C TYR A 177 28.97 -6.61 21.66
N GLY A 178 29.17 -5.65 20.76
CA GLY A 178 28.12 -4.75 20.26
C GLY A 178 28.35 -4.34 18.80
N PHE A 179 27.27 -4.16 18.04
CA PHE A 179 27.36 -3.82 16.62
C PHE A 179 27.37 -2.31 16.39
N VAL A 180 28.31 -1.82 15.59
CA VAL A 180 28.43 -0.40 15.25
C VAL A 180 27.20 0.03 14.43
N GLY A 181 26.60 1.17 14.78
CA GLY A 181 25.36 1.65 14.16
C GLY A 181 24.06 0.97 14.62
N SER A 182 24.11 0.07 15.61
CA SER A 182 22.93 -0.69 16.10
C SER A 182 22.88 -0.75 17.63
N SER A 183 21.68 -0.81 18.23
CA SER A 183 21.56 -1.08 19.67
C SER A 183 21.78 -2.56 20.03
N ALA A 184 22.02 -3.41 19.04
CA ALA A 184 22.26 -4.84 19.19
C ALA A 184 23.61 -5.14 19.85
N HIS A 185 23.57 -5.93 20.92
CA HIS A 185 24.74 -6.35 21.70
C HIS A 185 24.49 -7.69 22.40
N GLY A 186 25.51 -8.22 23.04
CA GLY A 186 25.45 -9.49 23.75
C GLY A 186 26.77 -9.87 24.39
N GLY A 187 26.86 -11.09 24.89
CA GLY A 187 28.09 -11.63 25.45
C GLY A 187 28.12 -13.16 25.45
N ALA A 188 29.29 -13.75 25.65
CA ALA A 188 29.55 -15.19 25.61
C ALA A 188 30.78 -15.56 26.44
N ASP A 189 30.71 -16.65 27.21
CA ASP A 189 31.84 -17.13 28.04
C ASP A 189 33.12 -17.41 27.24
N SER A 190 33.00 -17.80 25.97
CA SER A 190 34.16 -18.00 25.09
C SER A 190 33.80 -17.84 23.62
N ALA A 191 34.68 -17.20 22.85
CA ALA A 191 34.65 -17.14 21.39
C ALA A 191 35.91 -17.80 20.81
N HIS A 192 35.72 -18.78 19.92
CA HIS A 192 36.79 -19.37 19.12
C HIS A 192 36.63 -18.97 17.66
N VAL A 193 37.59 -18.23 17.12
CA VAL A 193 37.68 -17.90 15.69
C VAL A 193 38.56 -18.95 15.02
N SER A 194 38.11 -19.49 13.88
CA SER A 194 38.89 -20.43 13.07
C SER A 194 39.02 -19.91 11.63
N GLY A 195 40.25 -19.87 11.11
CA GLY A 195 40.54 -19.60 9.68
C GLY A 195 39.99 -18.28 9.13
N GLY A 196 39.72 -17.29 9.98
CA GLY A 196 39.10 -16.01 9.61
C GLY A 196 37.63 -16.07 9.12
N ASN A 197 37.11 -17.25 8.73
CA ASN A 197 35.77 -17.42 8.15
C ASN A 197 34.75 -18.05 9.11
N ARG A 198 35.16 -18.56 10.27
CA ARG A 198 34.30 -19.24 11.24
C ARG A 198 34.45 -18.65 12.65
N THR A 199 33.35 -18.55 13.39
CA THR A 199 33.36 -18.14 14.81
C THR A 199 32.40 -19.01 15.62
N ASP A 200 32.92 -19.76 16.60
CA ASP A 200 32.14 -20.58 17.54
C ASP A 200 32.09 -19.91 18.93
N LEU A 201 30.90 -19.51 19.35
CA LEU A 201 30.60 -18.87 20.63
C LEU A 201 29.91 -19.89 21.55
N ARG A 202 30.24 -19.89 22.86
CA ARG A 202 29.61 -20.76 23.87
C ARG A 202 28.91 -19.93 24.95
N ARG A 203 27.75 -20.42 25.42
CA ARG A 203 26.89 -19.76 26.42
C ARG A 203 26.66 -18.28 26.10
N ILE A 204 26.17 -18.03 24.89
CA ILE A 204 25.93 -16.69 24.36
C ILE A 204 24.57 -16.14 24.79
N TRP A 205 24.47 -14.83 24.95
CA TRP A 205 23.22 -14.07 25.03
C TRP A 205 23.24 -12.87 24.06
N PHE A 206 22.07 -12.43 23.61
CA PHE A 206 21.89 -11.32 22.67
C PHE A 206 20.64 -10.50 23.02
N THR A 207 20.70 -9.17 22.88
CA THR A 207 19.55 -8.27 23.01
C THR A 207 19.72 -6.98 22.19
N THR A 208 18.65 -6.23 22.05
CA THR A 208 18.67 -4.81 21.61
C THR A 208 18.19 -3.85 22.70
N CYS A 209 17.87 -4.35 23.89
CA CYS A 209 17.43 -3.58 25.06
C CYS A 209 18.59 -2.93 25.80
N PRO A 210 18.52 -1.64 26.17
CA PRO A 210 19.56 -0.99 26.95
C PRO A 210 19.56 -1.46 28.42
N GLY A 211 20.73 -1.42 29.05
CA GLY A 211 20.92 -1.72 30.47
C GLY A 211 21.30 -3.17 30.76
N ASP A 212 21.79 -3.42 31.98
CA ASP A 212 22.34 -4.73 32.39
C ASP A 212 21.25 -5.79 32.61
N ASP A 213 20.01 -5.37 32.89
CA ASP A 213 18.81 -6.20 33.05
C ASP A 213 17.84 -5.98 31.86
N PRO A 214 18.08 -6.60 30.69
CA PRO A 214 17.30 -6.33 29.48
C PRO A 214 15.88 -6.92 29.55
N GLU A 215 14.89 -6.15 29.07
CA GLU A 215 13.46 -6.54 29.04
C GLU A 215 13.22 -7.83 28.23
N TRP A 216 14.05 -8.10 27.23
CA TRP A 216 14.14 -9.41 26.57
C TRP A 216 15.59 -9.77 26.25
N ARG A 217 15.92 -11.06 26.23
CA ARG A 217 17.20 -11.58 25.73
C ARG A 217 17.04 -12.93 25.05
N LEU A 218 17.90 -13.21 24.07
CA LEU A 218 18.01 -14.51 23.39
C LEU A 218 19.31 -15.20 23.83
N SER A 219 19.20 -16.25 24.64
CA SER A 219 20.34 -17.01 25.17
C SER A 219 20.51 -18.35 24.44
N ALA A 220 21.72 -18.80 24.10
CA ALA A 220 21.96 -20.10 23.45
C ALA A 220 23.19 -20.83 24.01
N LYS A 221 23.16 -22.18 23.98
CA LYS A 221 24.28 -23.00 24.47
C LYS A 221 25.53 -22.86 23.61
N SER A 222 25.34 -22.75 22.29
CA SER A 222 26.40 -22.49 21.32
C SER A 222 25.85 -21.73 20.11
N LEU A 223 26.64 -20.82 19.56
CA LEU A 223 26.38 -20.18 18.26
C LEU A 223 27.59 -20.40 17.35
N GLU A 224 27.34 -20.90 16.14
CA GLU A 224 28.32 -21.14 15.09
C GLU A 224 28.04 -20.16 13.95
N LEU A 225 28.96 -19.22 13.70
CA LEU A 225 28.92 -18.25 12.60
C LEU A 225 29.84 -18.73 11.48
N ARG A 226 29.32 -18.79 10.26
CA ARG A 226 30.03 -19.11 9.02
C ARG A 226 29.91 -17.91 8.08
N HIS A 227 30.96 -17.09 8.06
CA HIS A 227 31.01 -15.79 7.37
C HIS A 227 31.08 -15.97 5.84
N ASP A 228 31.73 -17.03 5.38
CA ASP A 228 31.75 -17.46 3.97
C ASP A 228 30.36 -17.88 3.47
N GLU A 229 29.60 -18.64 4.25
CA GLU A 229 28.21 -19.04 3.93
C GLU A 229 27.18 -17.92 4.19
N GLY A 230 27.47 -16.95 5.06
CA GLY A 230 26.51 -15.93 5.51
C GLY A 230 25.53 -16.48 6.53
N VAL A 231 25.95 -17.47 7.33
CA VAL A 231 25.07 -18.33 8.13
C VAL A 231 25.45 -18.36 9.61
N GLY A 232 24.53 -17.90 10.46
CA GLY A 232 24.52 -18.24 11.88
C GLY A 232 23.72 -19.52 12.18
N VAL A 233 24.20 -20.34 13.12
CA VAL A 233 23.53 -21.55 13.66
C VAL A 233 23.61 -21.54 15.18
N ALA A 234 22.50 -21.22 15.86
CA ALA A 234 22.39 -21.31 17.31
C ALA A 234 21.80 -22.67 17.72
N ARG A 235 22.30 -23.25 18.82
CA ARG A 235 21.80 -24.52 19.39
C ARG A 235 21.37 -24.34 20.84
N GLY A 236 20.23 -24.91 21.19
CA GLY A 236 19.59 -24.77 22.50
C GLY A 236 19.25 -23.32 22.83
N ALA A 237 18.69 -22.58 21.88
CA ALA A 237 18.33 -21.18 22.03
C ALA A 237 17.07 -21.03 22.91
N LYS A 238 17.01 -19.96 23.69
CA LYS A 238 15.91 -19.58 24.58
C LYS A 238 15.63 -18.10 24.42
N LEU A 239 14.39 -17.74 24.09
CA LEU A 239 13.91 -16.37 24.24
C LEU A 239 13.42 -16.21 25.68
N GLU A 240 13.96 -15.24 26.39
CA GLU A 240 13.62 -14.89 27.76
C GLU A 240 13.05 -13.47 27.78
N LEU A 241 11.89 -13.27 28.42
CA LEU A 241 11.33 -11.94 28.71
C LEU A 241 11.60 -11.66 30.20
N GLY A 242 12.45 -10.67 30.46
CA GLY A 242 13.16 -10.56 31.73
C GLY A 242 13.80 -11.90 32.14
N SER A 243 13.40 -12.45 33.28
CA SER A 243 13.88 -13.74 33.79
C SER A 243 13.04 -14.96 33.35
N ILE A 244 12.00 -14.79 32.53
CA ILE A 244 11.05 -15.87 32.17
C ILE A 244 11.36 -16.41 30.77
N PRO A 245 11.76 -17.69 30.61
CA PRO A 245 11.91 -18.31 29.30
C PRO A 245 10.54 -18.57 28.66
N VAL A 246 10.24 -17.88 27.56
CA VAL A 246 8.94 -17.97 26.85
C VAL A 246 8.97 -18.87 25.62
N MET A 247 10.16 -19.10 25.03
CA MET A 247 10.31 -19.97 23.86
C MET A 247 11.65 -20.70 23.93
N TYR A 248 11.66 -21.99 23.57
CA TYR A 248 12.88 -22.80 23.42
C TYR A 248 12.96 -23.34 21.99
N VAL A 249 14.13 -23.18 21.37
CA VAL A 249 14.41 -23.65 20.02
C VAL A 249 15.65 -24.55 20.05
N PRO A 250 15.51 -25.87 19.82
CA PRO A 250 16.62 -26.84 19.92
C PRO A 250 17.80 -26.50 19.01
N TRP A 251 17.51 -26.00 17.81
CA TRP A 251 18.47 -25.40 16.89
C TRP A 251 17.73 -24.41 15.98
N MET A 252 18.36 -23.26 15.70
CA MET A 252 17.86 -22.28 14.73
C MET A 252 19.00 -21.83 13.85
N THR A 253 18.67 -21.35 12.65
CA THR A 253 19.67 -20.77 11.74
C THR A 253 19.16 -19.48 11.16
N PHE A 254 20.03 -18.48 11.02
CA PHE A 254 19.70 -17.13 10.56
C PHE A 254 20.76 -16.63 9.57
N PRO A 255 20.43 -15.69 8.67
CA PRO A 255 21.44 -15.00 7.87
C PRO A 255 22.21 -14.00 8.72
N ILE A 256 23.50 -13.79 8.42
CA ILE A 256 24.34 -12.74 9.05
C ILE A 256 24.73 -11.61 8.09
N ASP A 257 24.22 -11.66 6.86
CA ASP A 257 24.29 -10.61 5.85
C ASP A 257 23.00 -10.60 5.00
N ASP A 258 22.95 -9.81 3.94
CA ASP A 258 21.76 -9.64 3.08
C ASP A 258 21.38 -10.88 2.25
N ARG A 259 22.09 -12.01 2.37
CA ARG A 259 21.76 -13.25 1.64
C ARG A 259 20.47 -13.88 2.18
N ARG A 260 19.51 -14.08 1.26
CA ARG A 260 18.27 -14.82 1.53
C ARG A 260 18.57 -16.24 2.01
N LYS A 261 17.81 -16.71 3.00
CA LYS A 261 18.03 -18.02 3.64
C LYS A 261 16.71 -18.68 4.04
N SER A 262 16.64 -20.00 3.89
CA SER A 262 15.51 -20.81 4.36
C SER A 262 15.46 -20.93 5.89
N GLY A 263 14.27 -20.98 6.46
CA GLY A 263 14.06 -21.13 7.90
C GLY A 263 12.61 -20.85 8.32
N PHE A 264 12.31 -21.10 9.59
CA PHE A 264 11.05 -20.68 10.18
C PHE A 264 10.98 -19.16 10.25
N LEU A 265 9.86 -18.61 9.77
CA LEU A 265 9.43 -17.26 10.05
C LEU A 265 8.69 -17.25 11.40
N TYR A 266 8.35 -16.06 11.88
CA TYR A 266 7.68 -15.91 13.16
C TYR A 266 6.26 -16.48 13.12
N PRO A 267 5.84 -17.24 14.15
CA PRO A 267 4.48 -17.74 14.23
C PRO A 267 3.50 -16.59 14.49
N SER A 268 2.26 -16.76 14.04
CA SER A 268 1.15 -15.86 14.36
C SER A 268 0.10 -16.56 15.23
N LEU A 269 -0.57 -15.74 16.06
CA LEU A 269 -1.65 -16.15 16.94
C LEU A 269 -2.82 -15.17 16.76
N SER A 270 -4.00 -15.72 16.55
CA SER A 270 -5.26 -14.97 16.53
C SER A 270 -6.38 -15.81 17.12
N THR A 271 -7.45 -15.18 17.58
CA THR A 271 -8.67 -15.90 17.97
C THR A 271 -9.89 -15.22 17.36
N ALA A 272 -10.87 -16.01 16.91
CA ALA A 272 -12.14 -15.53 16.38
C ALA A 272 -13.31 -16.40 16.85
N ASN A 273 -14.50 -15.82 16.95
CA ASN A 273 -15.73 -16.51 17.36
C ASN A 273 -16.13 -17.69 16.46
N ASP A 274 -15.70 -17.68 15.20
CA ASP A 274 -16.07 -18.65 14.17
C ASP A 274 -15.00 -19.72 13.87
N ASN A 275 -13.73 -19.47 14.17
CA ASN A 275 -12.61 -20.40 13.91
C ASN A 275 -11.84 -20.80 15.19
N GLY A 276 -12.21 -20.25 16.35
CA GLY A 276 -11.51 -20.46 17.61
C GLY A 276 -10.12 -19.84 17.61
N LEU A 277 -9.14 -20.52 18.23
CA LEU A 277 -7.74 -20.11 18.24
C LEU A 277 -7.04 -20.57 16.95
N GLU A 278 -6.51 -19.61 16.19
CA GLU A 278 -5.64 -19.81 15.02
C GLU A 278 -4.17 -19.73 15.45
N VAL A 279 -3.41 -20.79 15.18
CA VAL A 279 -1.94 -20.83 15.31
C VAL A 279 -1.33 -21.10 13.94
N SER A 280 -0.54 -20.16 13.40
CA SER A 280 0.19 -20.37 12.14
C SER A 280 1.70 -20.38 12.36
N VAL A 281 2.43 -21.29 11.70
CA VAL A 281 3.90 -21.41 11.83
C VAL A 281 4.59 -21.42 10.45
N PRO A 282 4.82 -20.24 9.83
CA PRO A 282 5.36 -20.18 8.47
C PRO A 282 6.82 -20.64 8.37
N TYR A 283 7.13 -21.42 7.34
CA TYR A 283 8.48 -21.84 6.95
C TYR A 283 8.81 -21.31 5.55
N TYR A 284 9.83 -20.46 5.47
CA TYR A 284 10.33 -19.91 4.22
C TYR A 284 11.44 -20.80 3.64
N TRP A 285 11.34 -21.11 2.36
CA TRP A 285 12.31 -21.86 1.59
C TRP A 285 12.84 -20.97 0.46
N ASN A 286 14.09 -20.53 0.59
CA ASN A 286 14.84 -19.90 -0.49
C ASN A 286 15.28 -21.00 -1.47
N ILE A 287 14.56 -21.19 -2.57
CA ILE A 287 14.83 -22.26 -3.55
C ILE A 287 15.99 -21.85 -4.46
N ALA A 288 15.97 -20.61 -4.96
CA ALA A 288 17.03 -20.00 -5.76
C ALA A 288 16.92 -18.46 -5.69
N PRO A 289 17.94 -17.68 -6.12
CA PRO A 289 17.90 -16.21 -6.03
C PRO A 289 16.69 -15.54 -6.71
N ASN A 290 16.05 -16.24 -7.64
CA ASN A 290 14.89 -15.80 -8.40
C ASN A 290 13.55 -16.46 -7.98
N GLN A 291 13.54 -17.39 -7.01
CA GLN A 291 12.31 -18.08 -6.59
C GLN A 291 12.33 -18.57 -5.14
N ASP A 292 11.19 -18.48 -4.47
CA ASP A 292 11.00 -18.93 -3.10
C ASP A 292 9.61 -19.55 -2.86
N LEU A 293 9.48 -20.31 -1.78
CA LEU A 293 8.22 -20.90 -1.30
C LEU A 293 8.07 -20.61 0.19
N THR A 294 6.91 -20.15 0.64
CA THR A 294 6.55 -20.07 2.05
C THR A 294 5.44 -21.08 2.33
N PHE A 295 5.71 -22.13 3.08
CA PHE A 295 4.71 -23.09 3.54
C PHE A 295 4.28 -22.74 4.97
N THR A 296 2.98 -22.57 5.19
CA THR A 296 2.38 -22.12 6.45
C THR A 296 1.35 -23.14 6.91
N PRO A 297 1.74 -24.12 7.76
CA PRO A 297 0.77 -24.86 8.56
C PRO A 297 -0.01 -23.90 9.46
N ARG A 298 -1.33 -24.06 9.47
CA ARG A 298 -2.28 -23.38 10.36
C ARG A 298 -3.12 -24.42 11.11
N LEU A 299 -3.31 -24.20 12.39
CA LEU A 299 -4.25 -24.96 13.22
C LEU A 299 -5.36 -24.01 13.70
N TYR A 300 -6.61 -24.36 13.42
CA TYR A 300 -7.80 -23.71 13.96
C TYR A 300 -8.43 -24.66 14.99
N THR A 301 -8.62 -24.24 16.24
CA THR A 301 -9.16 -25.16 17.27
C THR A 301 -10.56 -25.69 16.99
N ASP A 302 -11.32 -24.96 16.18
CA ASP A 302 -12.72 -25.27 15.92
C ASP A 302 -12.96 -25.81 14.51
N ARG A 303 -11.91 -25.98 13.68
CA ARG A 303 -12.01 -26.43 12.27
C ARG A 303 -10.92 -27.40 11.81
N GLY A 304 -9.82 -27.57 12.55
CA GLY A 304 -8.74 -28.49 12.19
C GLY A 304 -7.53 -27.84 11.51
N PHE A 305 -6.86 -28.59 10.64
CA PHE A 305 -5.53 -28.26 10.10
C PHE A 305 -5.57 -27.82 8.63
N MET A 306 -5.12 -26.59 8.37
CA MET A 306 -4.98 -26.03 7.03
C MET A 306 -3.50 -25.86 6.64
N GLY A 307 -3.12 -26.35 5.47
CA GLY A 307 -1.83 -26.07 4.85
C GLY A 307 -1.94 -24.97 3.81
N THR A 308 -1.25 -23.84 4.01
CA THR A 308 -1.12 -22.75 3.04
C THR A 308 0.28 -22.76 2.39
N GLY A 309 0.38 -22.47 1.09
CA GLY A 309 1.63 -22.28 0.37
C GLY A 309 1.62 -21.02 -0.50
N GLU A 310 2.65 -20.19 -0.41
CA GLU A 310 2.92 -19.05 -1.30
C GLU A 310 4.22 -19.33 -2.07
N TYR A 311 4.16 -19.61 -3.36
CA TYR A 311 5.33 -19.73 -4.25
C TYR A 311 5.50 -18.46 -5.07
N ARG A 312 6.72 -17.93 -5.18
CA ARG A 312 7.03 -16.73 -5.95
C ARG A 312 8.21 -16.95 -6.89
N LEU A 313 8.13 -16.35 -8.08
CA LEU A 313 9.16 -16.38 -9.11
C LEU A 313 9.34 -14.98 -9.71
N LEU A 314 10.57 -14.49 -9.77
CA LEU A 314 10.92 -13.20 -10.37
C LEU A 314 12.15 -13.32 -11.27
N THR A 315 11.99 -13.11 -12.57
CA THR A 315 13.09 -13.02 -13.54
C THR A 315 13.11 -11.64 -14.19
N GLN A 316 14.10 -11.36 -15.05
CA GLN A 316 14.14 -10.12 -15.85
C GLN A 316 12.91 -9.90 -16.74
N ARG A 317 12.15 -10.95 -17.04
CA ARG A 317 10.97 -10.90 -17.94
C ARG A 317 9.69 -11.45 -17.32
N THR A 318 9.72 -12.04 -16.13
CA THR A 318 8.53 -12.68 -15.53
C THR A 318 8.42 -12.36 -14.06
N SER A 319 7.18 -12.24 -13.58
CA SER A 319 6.85 -12.17 -12.16
C SER A 319 5.61 -13.01 -11.92
N SER A 320 5.69 -13.99 -11.04
CA SER A 320 4.59 -14.90 -10.71
C SER A 320 4.48 -15.12 -9.20
N VAL A 321 3.24 -15.27 -8.74
CA VAL A 321 2.88 -15.66 -7.36
C VAL A 321 1.80 -16.72 -7.47
N PHE A 322 1.99 -17.86 -6.81
CA PHE A 322 0.99 -18.90 -6.66
C PHE A 322 0.69 -19.06 -5.17
N ASP A 323 -0.50 -18.65 -4.77
CA ASP A 323 -1.04 -18.78 -3.43
C ASP A 323 -1.99 -19.98 -3.44
N GLY A 324 -1.94 -20.86 -2.44
CA GLY A 324 -2.86 -22.00 -2.30
C GLY A 324 -3.07 -22.37 -0.84
N SER A 325 -4.29 -22.74 -0.46
CA SER A 325 -4.65 -23.22 0.87
C SER A 325 -5.54 -24.45 0.78
N TYR A 326 -5.35 -25.40 1.69
CA TYR A 326 -6.16 -26.62 1.77
C TYR A 326 -6.36 -27.01 3.24
N LEU A 327 -7.61 -27.14 3.65
CA LEU A 327 -8.08 -27.66 4.94
C LEU A 327 -8.71 -29.03 4.68
N PHE A 328 -8.16 -30.06 5.33
CA PHE A 328 -8.71 -31.41 5.28
C PHE A 328 -9.81 -31.54 6.32
N ASP A 329 -10.97 -32.07 5.95
CA ASP A 329 -12.07 -32.45 6.88
C ASP A 329 -12.39 -31.34 7.91
N ASP A 330 -12.94 -30.19 7.46
CA ASP A 330 -13.28 -29.04 8.33
C ASP A 330 -14.24 -29.49 9.44
N ASP A 331 -13.79 -29.47 10.71
CA ASP A 331 -14.53 -29.98 11.87
C ASP A 331 -15.96 -29.39 12.02
N LYS A 332 -16.29 -28.26 11.36
CA LYS A 332 -17.64 -27.67 11.34
C LYS A 332 -18.53 -28.12 10.19
N THR A 333 -17.97 -28.46 9.03
CA THR A 333 -18.77 -28.78 7.83
C THR A 333 -18.64 -30.24 7.40
N GLY A 334 -17.55 -30.93 7.75
CA GLY A 334 -17.22 -32.28 7.28
C GLY A 334 -16.77 -32.31 5.81
N GLU A 335 -16.21 -31.21 5.31
CA GLU A 335 -15.83 -31.03 3.91
C GLU A 335 -14.36 -30.61 3.77
N ASP A 336 -13.72 -31.00 2.66
CA ASP A 336 -12.39 -30.52 2.27
C ASP A 336 -12.48 -29.13 1.63
N ARG A 337 -11.86 -28.13 2.25
CA ARG A 337 -12.00 -26.73 1.85
C ARG A 337 -10.69 -26.15 1.35
N TRP A 338 -10.73 -25.46 0.22
CA TRP A 338 -9.51 -25.01 -0.46
C TRP A 338 -9.70 -23.71 -1.24
N HIS A 339 -8.58 -23.02 -1.46
CA HIS A 339 -8.47 -21.84 -2.29
C HIS A 339 -7.16 -21.90 -3.08
N TYR A 340 -7.16 -21.37 -4.30
CA TYR A 340 -5.92 -21.00 -4.95
C TYR A 340 -6.04 -19.69 -5.71
N LEU A 341 -4.91 -18.98 -5.81
CA LEU A 341 -4.71 -17.78 -6.59
C LEU A 341 -3.37 -17.86 -7.34
N ALA A 342 -3.43 -18.10 -8.65
CA ALA A 342 -2.26 -18.07 -9.53
C ALA A 342 -2.19 -16.73 -10.28
N ARG A 343 -1.23 -15.88 -9.93
CA ARG A 343 -0.92 -14.63 -10.63
C ARG A 343 0.38 -14.79 -11.42
N ALA A 344 0.38 -14.40 -12.69
CA ALA A 344 1.60 -14.34 -13.51
C ALA A 344 1.58 -13.12 -14.42
N SER A 345 2.75 -12.53 -14.66
CA SER A 345 3.00 -11.54 -15.71
C SER A 345 4.30 -11.88 -16.41
N ALA A 346 4.31 -11.78 -17.74
CA ALA A 346 5.49 -12.02 -18.57
C ALA A 346 5.65 -10.88 -19.60
N ALA A 347 6.86 -10.38 -19.80
CA ALA A 347 7.22 -9.46 -20.88
C ALA A 347 7.93 -10.25 -21.98
N PHE A 348 7.19 -10.61 -23.03
CA PHE A 348 7.73 -11.35 -24.18
C PHE A 348 8.71 -10.48 -24.98
N SER A 349 8.37 -9.19 -25.11
CA SER A 349 9.21 -8.13 -25.68
C SER A 349 8.89 -6.79 -25.01
N PRO A 350 9.63 -5.69 -25.26
CA PRO A 350 9.29 -4.37 -24.73
C PRO A 350 7.89 -3.86 -25.14
N ALA A 351 7.32 -4.38 -26.23
CA ALA A 351 6.01 -4.00 -26.74
C ALA A 351 4.89 -4.99 -26.37
N TRP A 352 5.21 -6.19 -25.85
CA TRP A 352 4.24 -7.28 -25.67
C TRP A 352 4.37 -7.94 -24.30
N ARG A 353 3.26 -7.99 -23.56
CA ARG A 353 3.17 -8.60 -22.23
C ARG A 353 2.00 -9.58 -22.13
N GLY A 354 2.20 -10.70 -21.44
CA GLY A 354 1.15 -11.59 -20.98
C GLY A 354 0.83 -11.32 -19.51
N ARG A 355 -0.43 -11.51 -19.11
CA ARG A 355 -0.88 -11.52 -17.71
C ARG A 355 -1.85 -12.68 -17.50
N MET A 356 -1.85 -13.25 -16.30
CA MET A 356 -2.78 -14.30 -15.89
C MET A 356 -3.14 -14.09 -14.42
N ARG A 357 -4.42 -14.24 -14.09
CA ARG A 357 -4.94 -14.39 -12.73
C ARG A 357 -5.94 -15.53 -12.77
N LEU A 358 -5.66 -16.67 -12.16
CA LEU A 358 -6.65 -17.72 -11.93
C LEU A 358 -6.95 -17.75 -10.44
N GLU A 359 -8.22 -17.71 -10.07
CA GLU A 359 -8.67 -17.77 -8.68
C GLU A 359 -9.93 -18.62 -8.58
N ARG A 360 -9.93 -19.57 -7.64
CA ARG A 360 -11.06 -20.48 -7.34
C ARG A 360 -11.08 -20.86 -5.86
N VAL A 361 -12.26 -21.23 -5.37
CA VAL A 361 -12.49 -21.82 -4.05
C VAL A 361 -13.31 -23.10 -4.16
N SER A 362 -13.24 -23.93 -3.12
CA SER A 362 -14.09 -25.11 -2.89
C SER A 362 -15.57 -24.80 -2.84
N ASP A 363 -15.92 -23.75 -2.10
CA ASP A 363 -17.27 -23.45 -1.63
C ASP A 363 -17.47 -21.94 -1.48
N ASP A 364 -18.73 -21.51 -1.52
CA ASP A 364 -19.11 -20.11 -1.58
C ASP A 364 -18.83 -19.37 -0.24
N ALA A 365 -18.91 -20.10 0.87
CA ALA A 365 -18.63 -19.58 2.21
C ALA A 365 -17.12 -19.43 2.53
N TYR A 366 -16.21 -19.85 1.65
CA TYR A 366 -14.77 -19.87 1.94
C TYR A 366 -14.24 -18.51 2.40
N PHE A 367 -14.59 -17.42 1.71
CA PHE A 367 -14.15 -16.08 2.09
C PHE A 367 -14.92 -15.48 3.27
N GLN A 368 -16.12 -15.97 3.57
CA GLN A 368 -16.87 -15.60 4.77
C GLN A 368 -16.17 -16.18 6.02
N ASP A 369 -15.69 -17.43 5.96
CA ASP A 369 -15.04 -18.14 7.08
C ASP A 369 -13.53 -17.84 7.23
N PHE A 370 -12.81 -17.62 6.13
CA PHE A 370 -11.35 -17.40 6.15
C PHE A 370 -10.92 -15.97 5.75
N GLY A 371 -11.87 -15.11 5.36
CA GLY A 371 -11.63 -13.70 5.10
C GLY A 371 -11.18 -12.94 6.34
N GLY A 372 -10.09 -12.18 6.22
CA GLY A 372 -9.49 -11.43 7.34
C GLY A 372 -9.97 -9.98 7.48
N ASP A 373 -10.91 -9.54 6.64
CA ASP A 373 -11.50 -8.21 6.64
C ASP A 373 -12.83 -8.19 5.88
N LEU A 374 -13.60 -7.11 6.06
CA LEU A 374 -14.89 -6.88 5.40
C LEU A 374 -14.79 -6.94 3.85
N ALA A 375 -13.65 -6.57 3.26
CA ALA A 375 -13.47 -6.59 1.81
C ALA A 375 -13.17 -8.00 1.25
N GLN A 376 -12.76 -8.95 2.10
CA GLN A 376 -12.74 -10.38 1.75
C GLN A 376 -14.11 -11.03 1.96
N THR A 377 -14.80 -10.74 3.06
CA THR A 377 -16.12 -11.35 3.34
C THR A 377 -17.20 -10.88 2.39
N SER A 378 -17.16 -9.61 1.93
CA SER A 378 -18.13 -9.05 0.98
C SER A 378 -17.90 -9.42 -0.50
N ARG A 379 -17.15 -10.49 -0.81
CA ARG A 379 -16.82 -10.88 -2.19
C ARG A 379 -17.94 -11.74 -2.79
N GLN A 380 -18.58 -11.26 -3.85
CA GLN A 380 -19.66 -12.01 -4.54
C GLN A 380 -19.16 -12.88 -5.70
N TYR A 381 -17.97 -12.60 -6.24
CA TYR A 381 -17.41 -13.33 -7.38
C TYR A 381 -15.88 -13.34 -7.42
N LEU A 382 -15.32 -14.41 -8.00
CA LEU A 382 -13.89 -14.63 -8.23
C LEU A 382 -13.61 -14.60 -9.73
N ARG A 383 -12.96 -13.54 -10.22
CA ARG A 383 -12.61 -13.39 -11.64
C ARG A 383 -11.31 -14.11 -11.97
N SER A 384 -11.40 -15.08 -12.87
CA SER A 384 -10.25 -15.71 -13.53
C SER A 384 -10.08 -15.14 -14.94
N GLN A 385 -8.86 -14.74 -15.31
CA GLN A 385 -8.54 -14.10 -16.58
C GLN A 385 -7.11 -14.44 -17.07
N ALA A 386 -6.93 -14.44 -18.39
CA ALA A 386 -5.63 -14.41 -19.04
C ALA A 386 -5.65 -13.38 -20.19
N SER A 387 -4.61 -12.55 -20.30
CA SER A 387 -4.48 -11.55 -21.36
C SER A 387 -3.10 -11.56 -22.03
N ILE A 388 -3.08 -11.19 -23.30
CA ILE A 388 -1.88 -10.81 -24.06
C ILE A 388 -2.12 -9.38 -24.57
N ASP A 389 -1.34 -8.45 -24.04
CA ASP A 389 -1.43 -7.03 -24.32
C ASP A 389 -0.22 -6.56 -25.13
N GLY A 390 -0.46 -5.83 -26.22
CA GLY A 390 0.54 -5.23 -27.08
C GLY A 390 0.38 -3.71 -27.15
N ALA A 391 1.48 -2.96 -27.20
CA ALA A 391 1.45 -1.52 -27.40
C ALA A 391 2.55 -1.04 -28.34
N GLY A 392 2.18 -0.16 -29.27
CA GLY A 392 3.07 0.55 -30.18
C GLY A 392 3.02 2.06 -29.96
N ARG A 393 3.53 2.82 -30.94
CA ARG A 393 3.56 4.29 -30.88
C ARG A 393 2.17 4.94 -30.98
N TYR A 394 1.26 4.30 -31.70
CA TYR A 394 -0.05 4.82 -32.10
C TYR A 394 -1.15 3.75 -31.98
N TRP A 395 -0.88 2.63 -31.31
CA TRP A 395 -1.83 1.53 -31.20
C TRP A 395 -1.66 0.77 -29.89
N ILE A 396 -2.76 0.21 -29.40
CA ILE A 396 -2.83 -0.72 -28.28
C ILE A 396 -3.69 -1.90 -28.72
N PHE A 397 -3.30 -3.12 -28.36
CA PHE A 397 -4.06 -4.35 -28.60
C PHE A 397 -4.15 -5.15 -27.30
N SER A 398 -5.29 -5.78 -27.05
CA SER A 398 -5.47 -6.70 -25.93
C SER A 398 -6.32 -7.88 -26.37
N LEU A 399 -5.76 -9.08 -26.31
CA LEU A 399 -6.50 -10.33 -26.38
C LEU A 399 -6.69 -10.85 -24.95
N LEU A 400 -7.94 -11.00 -24.52
CA LEU A 400 -8.36 -11.40 -23.19
C LEU A 400 -9.25 -12.64 -23.29
N ALA A 401 -9.12 -13.55 -22.33
CA ALA A 401 -10.11 -14.56 -22.02
C ALA A 401 -10.42 -14.47 -20.51
N ASP A 402 -11.69 -14.33 -20.12
CA ASP A 402 -12.07 -14.28 -18.71
C ASP A 402 -13.45 -14.87 -18.39
N GLY A 403 -13.62 -15.19 -17.11
CA GLY A 403 -14.84 -15.75 -16.55
C GLY A 403 -14.83 -15.66 -15.03
N PHE A 404 -15.96 -16.00 -14.42
CA PHE A 404 -16.22 -15.77 -13.00
C PHE A 404 -16.65 -17.08 -12.31
N GLN A 405 -16.26 -17.26 -11.05
CA GLN A 405 -16.97 -18.12 -10.11
C GLN A 405 -17.82 -17.19 -9.25
N VAL A 406 -19.14 -17.30 -9.34
CA VAL A 406 -20.04 -16.68 -8.35
C VAL A 406 -19.91 -17.46 -7.04
N ILE A 407 -19.90 -16.74 -5.91
CA ILE A 407 -19.76 -17.28 -4.55
C ILE A 407 -20.75 -16.59 -3.59
N ASP A 408 -21.89 -16.17 -4.13
CA ASP A 408 -23.00 -15.53 -3.43
C ASP A 408 -24.29 -16.11 -4.03
N ASP A 409 -24.98 -16.92 -3.24
CA ASP A 409 -26.16 -17.70 -3.64
C ASP A 409 -27.40 -16.82 -3.89
N SER A 410 -27.36 -15.55 -3.47
CA SER A 410 -28.38 -14.57 -3.83
C SER A 410 -28.34 -14.13 -5.30
N VAL A 411 -27.25 -14.45 -6.02
CA VAL A 411 -27.10 -14.18 -7.46
C VAL A 411 -27.70 -15.33 -8.27
N SER A 412 -28.89 -15.11 -8.84
CA SER A 412 -29.56 -16.11 -9.69
C SER A 412 -28.78 -16.38 -11.01
N PRO A 413 -28.88 -17.58 -11.62
CA PRO A 413 -28.15 -17.93 -12.85
C PRO A 413 -28.26 -16.94 -14.02
N GLY A 414 -29.45 -16.35 -14.23
CA GLY A 414 -29.68 -15.34 -15.27
C GLY A 414 -29.06 -13.96 -14.98
N GLN A 415 -28.50 -13.77 -13.78
CA GLN A 415 -27.80 -12.57 -13.32
C GLN A 415 -26.29 -12.82 -13.14
N GLU A 416 -25.79 -14.02 -13.46
CA GLU A 416 -24.35 -14.29 -13.44
C GLU A 416 -23.61 -13.45 -14.49
N PRO A 417 -22.40 -12.93 -14.17
CA PRO A 417 -21.58 -12.20 -15.13
C PRO A 417 -21.17 -13.07 -16.34
N TYR A 418 -21.37 -12.56 -17.54
CA TYR A 418 -20.91 -13.22 -18.77
C TYR A 418 -19.39 -13.47 -18.77
N ARG A 419 -19.01 -14.64 -19.30
CA ARG A 419 -17.64 -14.99 -19.64
C ARG A 419 -17.31 -14.40 -21.01
N ARG A 420 -16.06 -14.01 -21.25
CA ARG A 420 -15.62 -13.45 -22.55
C ARG A 420 -14.51 -14.30 -23.14
N LEU A 421 -14.86 -15.11 -24.13
CA LEU A 421 -14.08 -16.28 -24.56
C LEU A 421 -13.97 -16.38 -26.09
N PRO A 422 -13.14 -15.55 -26.76
CA PRO A 422 -12.27 -14.51 -26.22
C PRO A 422 -12.86 -13.10 -26.43
N ARG A 423 -12.14 -12.08 -25.94
CA ARG A 423 -12.27 -10.66 -26.29
C ARG A 423 -10.97 -10.16 -26.91
N ALA A 424 -11.01 -9.69 -28.16
CA ALA A 424 -9.92 -8.99 -28.83
C ALA A 424 -10.30 -7.52 -29.01
N ALA A 425 -9.56 -6.61 -28.37
CA ALA A 425 -9.75 -5.17 -28.51
C ALA A 425 -8.52 -4.51 -29.13
N PHE A 426 -8.75 -3.57 -30.03
CA PHE A 426 -7.72 -2.80 -30.72
C PHE A 426 -8.08 -1.31 -30.66
N MET A 427 -7.11 -0.49 -30.27
CA MET A 427 -7.22 0.96 -30.28
C MET A 427 -6.09 1.52 -31.14
N PHE A 428 -6.40 2.53 -31.96
CA PHE A 428 -5.44 3.29 -32.75
C PHE A 428 -5.69 4.78 -32.56
N ASP A 429 -4.62 5.56 -32.39
CA ASP A 429 -4.64 7.02 -32.30
C ASP A 429 -3.36 7.57 -32.94
N ALA A 430 -3.52 8.29 -34.06
CA ALA A 430 -2.39 8.91 -34.77
C ALA A 430 -2.71 10.33 -35.27
N PRO A 431 -1.76 11.28 -35.14
CA PRO A 431 -1.92 12.62 -35.70
C PRO A 431 -1.85 12.61 -37.24
N LEU A 432 -2.83 13.24 -37.88
CA LEU A 432 -2.86 13.46 -39.32
C LEU A 432 -2.03 14.70 -39.69
N GLY A 433 -0.72 14.54 -39.67
CA GLY A 433 0.23 15.61 -40.05
C GLY A 433 0.42 16.65 -38.94
N ARG A 434 0.28 17.94 -39.26
CA ARG A 434 0.57 19.07 -38.35
C ARG A 434 -0.62 20.04 -38.14
N SER A 435 -1.78 19.73 -38.68
CA SER A 435 -2.98 20.60 -38.71
C SER A 435 -3.86 20.51 -37.46
N GLY A 436 -3.47 19.71 -36.46
CA GLY A 436 -4.25 19.46 -35.24
C GLY A 436 -5.29 18.34 -35.36
N PHE A 437 -5.37 17.67 -36.53
CA PHE A 437 -6.24 16.52 -36.73
C PHE A 437 -5.62 15.23 -36.17
N GLN A 438 -6.44 14.35 -35.60
CA GLN A 438 -6.07 12.99 -35.18
C GLN A 438 -7.09 12.01 -35.74
N ALA A 439 -6.61 10.91 -36.32
CA ALA A 439 -7.44 9.78 -36.70
C ALA A 439 -7.40 8.76 -35.57
N ARG A 440 -8.58 8.34 -35.10
CA ARG A 440 -8.73 7.34 -34.06
C ARG A 440 -9.62 6.19 -34.54
N LEU A 441 -9.41 5.02 -33.96
CA LEU A 441 -10.23 3.83 -34.17
C LEU A 441 -10.21 3.03 -32.88
N ASP A 442 -11.39 2.89 -32.26
CA ASP A 442 -11.63 1.91 -31.22
C ASP A 442 -12.39 0.73 -31.83
N SER A 443 -11.93 -0.51 -31.60
CA SER A 443 -12.66 -1.70 -32.04
C SER A 443 -12.52 -2.88 -31.08
N GLU A 444 -13.56 -3.72 -31.07
CA GLU A 444 -13.69 -4.87 -30.21
C GLU A 444 -14.40 -6.02 -30.92
N LEU A 445 -13.86 -7.22 -30.83
CA LEU A 445 -14.53 -8.48 -31.15
C LEU A 445 -14.58 -9.31 -29.87
N VAL A 446 -15.76 -9.74 -29.44
CA VAL A 446 -15.95 -10.50 -28.21
C VAL A 446 -16.99 -11.59 -28.39
N TYR A 447 -16.73 -12.77 -27.82
CA TYR A 447 -17.74 -13.81 -27.67
C TYR A 447 -18.17 -13.91 -26.20
N PHE A 448 -19.46 -13.71 -25.94
CA PHE A 448 -20.09 -13.79 -24.63
C PHE A 448 -20.68 -15.17 -24.39
N ASP A 449 -20.32 -15.80 -23.28
CA ASP A 449 -20.73 -17.15 -22.88
C ASP A 449 -21.31 -17.16 -21.47
N ARG A 450 -22.41 -17.89 -21.28
CA ARG A 450 -23.09 -18.11 -20.00
C ARG A 450 -23.99 -19.36 -20.10
N ASP A 451 -24.21 -20.03 -18.97
CA ASP A 451 -24.96 -21.29 -18.94
C ASP A 451 -26.48 -21.10 -19.07
N THR A 452 -26.99 -19.87 -18.97
CA THR A 452 -28.40 -19.53 -19.20
C THR A 452 -28.56 -18.16 -19.89
N GLY A 453 -29.54 -18.08 -20.80
CA GLY A 453 -29.87 -16.88 -21.57
C GLY A 453 -29.06 -16.75 -22.87
N VAL A 454 -29.30 -15.66 -23.60
CA VAL A 454 -28.65 -15.38 -24.89
C VAL A 454 -27.13 -15.38 -24.77
N THR A 455 -26.43 -16.02 -25.71
CA THR A 455 -24.97 -15.97 -25.88
C THR A 455 -24.62 -15.51 -27.30
N GLY A 456 -23.36 -15.21 -27.61
CA GLY A 456 -22.99 -14.86 -28.99
C GLY A 456 -21.74 -14.01 -29.17
N ALA A 457 -21.41 -13.74 -30.43
CA ALA A 457 -20.35 -12.82 -30.83
C ALA A 457 -20.90 -11.39 -31.00
N ARG A 458 -20.08 -10.40 -30.64
CA ARG A 458 -20.27 -8.97 -30.93
C ARG A 458 -19.02 -8.42 -31.60
N LEU A 459 -19.18 -7.69 -32.70
CA LEU A 459 -18.17 -6.83 -33.32
C LEU A 459 -18.60 -5.37 -33.18
N ASP A 460 -17.81 -4.55 -32.49
CA ASP A 460 -17.99 -3.10 -32.35
C ASP A 460 -16.80 -2.37 -32.98
N VAL A 461 -17.07 -1.32 -33.77
CA VAL A 461 -16.06 -0.56 -34.52
C VAL A 461 -16.43 0.92 -34.56
N TYR A 462 -15.57 1.76 -34.00
CA TYR A 462 -15.74 3.23 -33.92
C TYR A 462 -14.51 3.97 -34.46
N PRO A 463 -14.42 4.22 -35.78
CA PRO A 463 -13.54 5.23 -36.35
C PRO A 463 -14.03 6.64 -36.05
N ASP A 464 -13.11 7.53 -35.65
CA ASP A 464 -13.38 8.96 -35.54
C ASP A 464 -12.23 9.85 -36.03
N LEU A 465 -12.59 11.07 -36.37
CA LEU A 465 -11.69 12.16 -36.69
C LEU A 465 -11.89 13.27 -35.65
N SER A 466 -10.85 13.58 -34.89
CA SER A 466 -10.82 14.73 -33.98
C SER A 466 -9.98 15.87 -34.55
N TRP A 467 -10.34 17.10 -34.20
CA TRP A 467 -9.59 18.31 -34.51
C TRP A 467 -9.38 19.12 -33.23
N ASN A 468 -8.15 19.15 -32.74
CA ASN A 468 -7.78 19.73 -31.45
C ASN A 468 -6.99 21.03 -31.66
N LEU A 469 -7.54 22.13 -31.14
CA LEU A 469 -6.96 23.47 -31.14
C LEU A 469 -6.71 23.96 -29.71
N ASP A 470 -5.59 23.54 -29.12
CA ASP A 470 -5.19 24.01 -27.79
C ASP A 470 -4.41 25.34 -27.88
N ARG A 471 -4.66 26.22 -26.91
CA ARG A 471 -4.00 27.52 -26.67
C ARG A 471 -3.76 27.68 -25.17
N TYR A 472 -2.88 28.61 -24.80
CA TYR A 472 -2.58 28.88 -23.38
C TYR A 472 -3.79 29.42 -22.59
N TRP A 473 -4.78 30.01 -23.28
CA TRP A 473 -5.97 30.64 -22.68
C TRP A 473 -7.26 29.82 -22.87
N GLY A 474 -7.20 28.66 -23.52
CA GLY A 474 -8.37 27.84 -23.80
C GLY A 474 -8.16 26.79 -24.89
N PHE A 475 -9.20 26.05 -25.20
CA PHE A 475 -9.18 24.99 -26.21
C PHE A 475 -10.49 24.92 -26.99
N LEU A 476 -10.41 24.39 -28.21
CA LEU A 476 -11.56 23.95 -29.00
C LEU A 476 -11.23 22.56 -29.57
N ARG A 477 -12.12 21.59 -29.35
CA ARG A 477 -11.97 20.21 -29.83
C ARG A 477 -13.26 19.79 -30.50
N ALA A 478 -13.20 19.54 -31.80
CA ALA A 478 -14.33 19.02 -32.56
C ALA A 478 -14.10 17.54 -32.87
N ASN A 479 -15.14 16.72 -32.78
CA ASN A 479 -15.07 15.30 -33.06
C ASN A 479 -16.24 14.84 -33.94
N ALA A 480 -15.95 13.99 -34.91
CA ALA A 480 -16.93 13.30 -35.72
C ALA A 480 -16.50 11.86 -35.95
N GLY A 481 -17.34 10.91 -35.54
CA GLY A 481 -17.13 9.47 -35.72
C GLY A 481 -18.41 8.75 -36.12
N TYR A 482 -18.27 7.49 -36.49
CA TYR A 482 -19.37 6.60 -36.83
C TYR A 482 -19.16 5.26 -36.13
N ARG A 483 -20.11 4.85 -35.29
CA ARG A 483 -20.05 3.58 -34.55
C ARG A 483 -20.90 2.55 -35.26
N TYR A 484 -20.30 1.40 -35.58
CA TYR A 484 -21.00 0.24 -36.11
C TYR A 484 -20.84 -0.95 -35.18
N THR A 485 -21.95 -1.60 -34.85
CA THR A 485 -22.00 -2.73 -33.92
C THR A 485 -22.91 -3.80 -34.50
N THR A 486 -22.45 -5.05 -34.57
CA THR A 486 -23.21 -6.18 -35.13
C THR A 486 -22.98 -7.44 -34.30
N TYR A 487 -23.98 -8.32 -34.28
CA TYR A 487 -24.03 -9.51 -33.43
C TYR A 487 -24.25 -10.78 -34.25
N GLU A 488 -23.82 -11.92 -33.68
CA GLU A 488 -24.18 -13.27 -34.11
C GLU A 488 -24.53 -14.06 -32.84
N LEU A 489 -25.82 -14.27 -32.61
CA LEU A 489 -26.40 -14.68 -31.32
C LEU A 489 -26.93 -16.12 -31.36
N ASP A 490 -26.75 -16.83 -30.25
CA ASP A 490 -27.53 -18.02 -29.90
C ASP A 490 -28.56 -17.60 -28.84
N LEU A 491 -29.82 -17.56 -29.24
CA LEU A 491 -30.92 -17.11 -28.37
C LEU A 491 -31.34 -18.16 -27.33
N GLN A 492 -30.84 -19.40 -27.42
CA GLN A 492 -31.17 -20.53 -26.53
C GLN A 492 -32.69 -20.81 -26.35
N GLY A 493 -33.52 -20.38 -27.32
CA GLY A 493 -34.97 -20.52 -27.31
C GLY A 493 -35.76 -19.26 -26.92
N GLU A 494 -35.09 -18.18 -26.55
CA GLU A 494 -35.71 -16.85 -26.43
C GLU A 494 -36.09 -16.28 -27.81
N PRO A 495 -37.12 -15.43 -27.91
CA PRO A 495 -37.48 -14.76 -29.16
C PRO A 495 -36.56 -13.55 -29.43
N GLY A 496 -36.11 -13.39 -30.68
CA GLY A 496 -35.29 -12.26 -31.10
C GLY A 496 -34.79 -12.39 -32.53
N ASP A 497 -33.95 -11.44 -32.96
CA ASP A 497 -33.08 -11.58 -34.13
C ASP A 497 -31.77 -12.25 -33.70
N GLU A 498 -31.28 -13.21 -34.47
CA GLU A 498 -29.99 -13.87 -34.25
C GLU A 498 -28.81 -13.03 -34.79
N SER A 499 -29.09 -12.01 -35.60
CA SER A 499 -28.10 -11.21 -36.34
C SER A 499 -28.29 -9.68 -36.33
N PRO A 500 -28.74 -9.05 -35.23
CA PRO A 500 -29.06 -7.63 -35.24
C PRO A 500 -27.80 -6.74 -35.41
N ASP A 501 -28.00 -5.53 -35.94
CA ASP A 501 -26.94 -4.53 -36.10
C ASP A 501 -27.40 -3.10 -35.84
N ARG A 502 -26.43 -2.21 -35.58
CA ARG A 502 -26.65 -0.79 -35.29
C ARG A 502 -25.51 0.04 -35.87
N GLY A 503 -25.85 1.07 -36.64
CA GLY A 503 -24.91 2.09 -37.10
C GLY A 503 -25.37 3.50 -36.72
N THR A 504 -24.57 4.27 -35.99
CA THR A 504 -24.92 5.66 -35.61
C THR A 504 -23.72 6.62 -35.69
N SER A 505 -24.02 7.90 -35.91
CA SER A 505 -23.01 8.97 -36.04
C SER A 505 -22.84 9.72 -34.71
N ILE A 506 -21.62 9.91 -34.24
CA ILE A 506 -21.32 10.60 -32.98
C ILE A 506 -20.60 11.90 -33.31
N LEU A 507 -21.23 13.04 -33.00
CA LEU A 507 -20.68 14.38 -33.21
C LEU A 507 -20.55 15.08 -31.86
N SER A 508 -19.39 15.68 -31.58
CA SER A 508 -19.26 16.52 -30.39
C SER A 508 -18.33 17.73 -30.58
N LEU A 509 -18.57 18.75 -29.77
CA LEU A 509 -17.80 19.99 -29.73
C LEU A 509 -17.53 20.38 -28.27
N ASP A 510 -16.27 20.30 -27.87
CA ASP A 510 -15.78 20.61 -26.53
C ASP A 510 -14.96 21.91 -26.57
N SER A 511 -15.33 22.87 -25.73
CA SER A 511 -14.74 24.21 -25.72
C SER A 511 -14.58 24.72 -24.29
N GLY A 512 -13.44 25.32 -23.98
CA GLY A 512 -13.19 25.86 -22.65
C GLY A 512 -12.14 26.97 -22.63
N LEU A 513 -12.17 27.77 -21.57
CA LEU A 513 -11.23 28.86 -21.33
C LEU A 513 -10.42 28.62 -20.05
N TYR A 514 -9.21 29.16 -20.02
CA TYR A 514 -8.38 29.25 -18.82
C TYR A 514 -8.23 30.74 -18.51
N LEU A 515 -8.94 31.21 -17.47
CA LEU A 515 -8.84 32.58 -16.97
C LEU A 515 -8.09 32.57 -15.64
N GLU A 516 -7.14 33.46 -15.45
CA GLU A 516 -6.29 33.49 -14.25
C GLU A 516 -6.29 34.89 -13.62
N ARG A 517 -6.18 34.95 -12.29
CA ARG A 517 -5.92 36.18 -11.53
C ARG A 517 -5.08 35.91 -10.29
N GLU A 518 -4.23 36.84 -9.92
CA GLU A 518 -3.56 36.83 -8.62
C GLU A 518 -4.52 37.31 -7.52
N LEU A 519 -4.48 36.64 -6.37
CA LEU A 519 -5.20 37.04 -5.15
C LEU A 519 -4.30 37.88 -4.24
N ALA A 520 -4.91 38.66 -3.34
CA ALA A 520 -4.16 39.43 -2.33
C ALA A 520 -3.32 38.57 -1.37
N SER A 521 -3.55 37.26 -1.32
CA SER A 521 -2.72 36.29 -0.59
C SER A 521 -1.45 35.85 -1.34
N GLY A 522 -1.27 36.28 -2.60
CA GLY A 522 -0.22 35.81 -3.51
C GLY A 522 -0.59 34.57 -4.32
N ASN A 523 -1.67 33.85 -3.95
CA ASN A 523 -2.16 32.67 -4.68
C ASN A 523 -2.72 33.04 -6.07
N THR A 524 -2.59 32.14 -7.04
CA THR A 524 -3.26 32.27 -8.35
C THR A 524 -4.61 31.59 -8.28
N GLN A 525 -5.69 32.33 -8.56
CA GLN A 525 -7.01 31.75 -8.79
C GLN A 525 -7.27 31.57 -10.28
N THR A 526 -7.70 30.38 -10.68
CA THR A 526 -8.22 30.13 -12.04
C THR A 526 -9.75 30.15 -12.07
N LEU A 527 -10.32 30.43 -13.24
CA LEU A 527 -11.73 30.26 -13.56
C LEU A 527 -11.82 29.60 -14.95
N GLU A 528 -12.44 28.44 -14.99
CA GLU A 528 -12.36 27.48 -16.10
C GLU A 528 -13.78 27.12 -16.55
N PRO A 529 -14.46 28.00 -17.32
CA PRO A 529 -15.74 27.69 -17.93
C PRO A 529 -15.54 26.71 -19.10
N ARG A 530 -16.39 25.69 -19.17
CA ARG A 530 -16.39 24.68 -20.23
C ARG A 530 -17.81 24.44 -20.74
N ILE A 531 -17.94 24.33 -22.06
CA ILE A 531 -19.18 24.01 -22.77
C ILE A 531 -18.91 22.81 -23.66
N TYR A 532 -19.75 21.78 -23.56
CA TYR A 532 -19.65 20.59 -24.38
C TYR A 532 -21.00 20.28 -25.03
N TYR A 533 -21.03 20.22 -26.35
CA TYR A 533 -22.20 19.82 -27.12
C TYR A 533 -22.00 18.40 -27.65
N LEU A 534 -23.02 17.55 -27.52
CA LEU A 534 -23.04 16.18 -28.03
C LEU A 534 -24.32 15.96 -28.84
N TYR A 535 -24.15 15.40 -30.04
CA TYR A 535 -25.23 14.96 -30.91
C TYR A 535 -24.98 13.52 -31.37
N VAL A 536 -25.92 12.64 -31.03
CA VAL A 536 -26.02 11.24 -31.49
C VAL A 536 -27.49 11.00 -31.87
N PRO A 537 -27.81 10.66 -33.13
CA PRO A 537 -29.19 10.42 -33.54
C PRO A 537 -29.74 9.14 -32.91
N TYR A 538 -31.06 9.13 -32.69
CA TYR A 538 -31.77 7.96 -32.19
C TYR A 538 -31.79 6.82 -33.20
N GLU A 539 -31.36 5.64 -32.75
CA GLU A 539 -31.54 4.36 -33.39
C GLU A 539 -32.23 3.42 -32.40
N ASN A 540 -33.23 2.65 -32.85
CA ASN A 540 -33.91 1.68 -32.00
C ASN A 540 -32.95 0.55 -31.60
N GLN A 541 -32.88 0.26 -30.31
CA GLN A 541 -31.95 -0.71 -29.72
C GLN A 541 -32.67 -1.69 -28.78
N ASP A 542 -34.00 -1.70 -28.77
CA ASP A 542 -34.82 -2.55 -27.89
C ASP A 542 -34.63 -4.06 -28.19
N GLU A 543 -34.26 -4.40 -29.44
CA GLU A 543 -34.00 -5.78 -29.89
C GLU A 543 -32.52 -6.21 -29.72
N LEU A 544 -31.63 -5.32 -29.26
CA LEU A 544 -30.23 -5.68 -28.96
C LEU A 544 -30.14 -6.40 -27.59
N PRO A 545 -29.29 -7.43 -27.45
CA PRO A 545 -29.02 -8.05 -26.14
C PRO A 545 -28.35 -7.07 -25.17
N ASP A 546 -28.15 -7.49 -23.92
CA ASP A 546 -27.30 -6.79 -22.94
C ASP A 546 -26.29 -7.78 -22.35
N PHE A 547 -24.99 -7.51 -22.56
CA PHE A 547 -23.89 -8.39 -22.18
C PHE A 547 -22.91 -7.73 -21.22
N ASP A 548 -22.47 -6.50 -21.52
CA ASP A 548 -21.53 -5.73 -20.69
C ASP A 548 -21.90 -4.25 -20.53
N THR A 549 -23.19 -3.94 -20.72
CA THR A 549 -23.72 -2.60 -20.67
C THR A 549 -24.38 -2.33 -19.32
N ASN A 550 -24.01 -1.24 -18.68
CA ASN A 550 -24.54 -0.75 -17.41
C ASN A 550 -24.46 0.78 -17.45
N GLU A 551 -25.32 1.51 -16.76
CA GLU A 551 -25.17 2.97 -16.67
C GLU A 551 -23.89 3.32 -15.89
N PHE A 552 -23.10 4.28 -16.39
CA PHE A 552 -21.99 4.82 -15.61
C PHE A 552 -22.51 5.47 -14.33
N THR A 553 -21.78 5.29 -13.21
CA THR A 553 -22.04 6.13 -12.04
C THR A 553 -21.77 7.59 -12.41
N PHE A 554 -22.83 8.39 -12.40
CA PHE A 554 -22.80 9.79 -12.80
C PHE A 554 -21.89 10.60 -11.88
N GLY A 555 -21.10 11.50 -12.47
CA GLY A 555 -19.98 12.19 -11.81
C GLY A 555 -19.45 13.30 -12.71
N PHE A 556 -18.59 14.19 -12.19
CA PHE A 556 -18.19 15.39 -12.92
C PHE A 556 -17.49 15.09 -14.27
N ALA A 557 -16.81 13.94 -14.38
CA ALA A 557 -16.21 13.49 -15.64
C ALA A 557 -17.27 13.02 -16.67
N GLN A 558 -18.31 12.32 -16.21
CA GLN A 558 -19.38 11.74 -17.03
C GLN A 558 -20.20 12.82 -17.77
N LEU A 559 -20.21 14.05 -17.27
CA LEU A 559 -20.77 15.22 -17.97
C LEU A 559 -20.22 15.44 -19.39
N PHE A 560 -19.04 14.89 -19.69
CA PHE A 560 -18.32 15.05 -20.97
C PHE A 560 -18.13 13.74 -21.73
N HIS A 561 -18.82 12.67 -21.34
CA HIS A 561 -18.83 11.40 -22.08
C HIS A 561 -19.84 11.44 -23.23
N TYR A 562 -19.51 10.72 -24.33
CA TYR A 562 -20.39 10.58 -25.49
C TYR A 562 -21.42 9.45 -25.36
N ASN A 563 -21.37 8.67 -24.27
CA ASN A 563 -22.33 7.60 -23.96
C ASN A 563 -22.61 7.57 -22.45
N ARG A 564 -23.86 7.31 -22.06
CA ARG A 564 -24.29 7.10 -20.67
C ARG A 564 -23.91 5.71 -20.14
N TYR A 565 -23.74 4.75 -21.04
CA TYR A 565 -23.53 3.34 -20.71
C TYR A 565 -22.09 2.85 -20.91
N THR A 566 -21.69 1.85 -20.13
CA THR A 566 -20.52 1.00 -20.41
C THR A 566 -20.77 0.12 -21.64
N GLY A 567 -19.71 -0.54 -22.14
CA GLY A 567 -19.85 -1.55 -23.19
C GLY A 567 -20.22 -0.97 -24.56
N ALA A 568 -20.86 -1.81 -25.38
CA ALA A 568 -21.35 -1.44 -26.70
C ALA A 568 -22.83 -1.76 -26.92
N ASP A 569 -23.50 -2.50 -26.03
CA ASP A 569 -24.87 -2.97 -26.30
C ASP A 569 -25.89 -1.84 -26.29
N ARG A 570 -25.66 -0.76 -25.53
CA ARG A 570 -26.41 0.50 -25.66
C ARG A 570 -25.50 1.68 -25.97
N GLN A 571 -25.82 2.38 -27.04
CA GLN A 571 -25.29 3.70 -27.38
C GLN A 571 -26.44 4.69 -27.20
N SER A 572 -26.37 5.52 -26.15
CA SER A 572 -27.32 6.59 -25.90
C SER A 572 -27.42 7.49 -27.13
N ASP A 573 -28.65 7.77 -27.54
CA ASP A 573 -28.95 8.97 -28.32
C ASP A 573 -28.76 10.20 -27.44
N ALA A 574 -28.47 11.33 -28.07
CA ALA A 574 -28.16 12.57 -27.38
C ALA A 574 -28.39 13.77 -28.29
N ASN A 575 -29.04 14.80 -27.77
CA ASN A 575 -28.96 16.15 -28.30
C ASN A 575 -28.88 17.09 -27.10
N GLN A 576 -27.66 17.40 -26.65
CA GLN A 576 -27.45 17.95 -25.32
C GLN A 576 -26.30 18.96 -25.24
N VAL A 577 -26.44 19.93 -24.32
CA VAL A 577 -25.43 20.93 -23.99
C VAL A 577 -25.05 20.79 -22.51
N THR A 578 -23.83 20.35 -22.25
CA THR A 578 -23.22 20.38 -20.93
C THR A 578 -22.62 21.76 -20.66
N LEU A 579 -22.96 22.33 -19.51
CA LEU A 579 -22.35 23.54 -18.98
C LEU A 579 -21.60 23.20 -17.68
N ALA A 580 -20.34 23.59 -17.60
CA ALA A 580 -19.52 23.39 -16.40
C ALA A 580 -18.64 24.59 -16.09
N LEU A 581 -18.32 24.74 -14.82
CA LEU A 581 -17.46 25.78 -14.28
C LEU A 581 -16.58 25.20 -13.19
N SER A 582 -15.26 25.20 -13.42
CA SER A 582 -14.28 24.89 -12.39
C SER A 582 -13.55 26.16 -11.96
N THR A 583 -13.15 26.25 -10.69
CA THR A 583 -12.28 27.31 -10.17
C THR A 583 -11.44 26.76 -9.03
N ARG A 584 -10.15 27.08 -9.03
CA ARG A 584 -9.18 26.64 -8.02
C ARG A 584 -8.29 27.79 -7.59
N SER A 585 -7.82 27.73 -6.34
CA SER A 585 -6.78 28.61 -5.81
C SER A 585 -5.51 27.81 -5.64
N ILE A 586 -4.52 28.07 -6.49
CA ILE A 586 -3.19 27.45 -6.44
C ILE A 586 -2.34 28.20 -5.41
N ASP A 587 -1.75 27.46 -4.46
CA ASP A 587 -0.85 27.99 -3.45
C ASP A 587 0.49 28.42 -4.09
N ALA A 588 0.88 29.68 -3.94
CA ALA A 588 2.07 30.22 -4.59
C ALA A 588 3.40 29.64 -4.07
N ASN A 589 3.42 29.09 -2.85
CA ASN A 589 4.63 28.51 -2.25
C ASN A 589 4.71 26.99 -2.47
N ARG A 590 3.56 26.32 -2.51
CA ARG A 590 3.46 24.86 -2.58
C ARG A 590 3.16 24.32 -3.98
N GLY A 591 2.58 25.13 -4.86
CA GLY A 591 2.18 24.73 -6.22
C GLY A 591 1.00 23.76 -6.28
N ASN A 592 0.28 23.54 -5.17
CA ASN A 592 -0.88 22.67 -5.09
C ASN A 592 -2.19 23.48 -4.94
N ASP A 593 -3.33 22.87 -5.25
CA ASP A 593 -4.65 23.49 -5.09
C ASP A 593 -4.98 23.62 -3.60
N ALA A 594 -4.87 24.83 -3.05
CA ALA A 594 -5.33 25.16 -1.70
C ALA A 594 -6.84 24.97 -1.56
N TRP A 595 -7.61 25.15 -2.64
CA TRP A 595 -8.97 24.64 -2.80
C TRP A 595 -9.35 24.57 -4.28
N SER A 596 -10.32 23.73 -4.62
CA SER A 596 -10.96 23.67 -5.93
C SER A 596 -12.47 23.44 -5.79
N LEU A 597 -13.25 24.03 -6.69
CA LEU A 597 -14.69 23.88 -6.84
C LEU A 597 -15.00 23.58 -8.30
N SER A 598 -15.77 22.53 -8.56
CA SER A 598 -16.25 22.13 -9.88
C SER A 598 -17.76 21.97 -9.84
N LEU A 599 -18.47 22.71 -10.69
CA LEU A 599 -19.93 22.69 -10.81
C LEU A 599 -20.30 22.33 -12.25
N GLY A 600 -21.31 21.48 -12.47
CA GLY A 600 -21.72 21.13 -13.83
C GLY A 600 -23.08 20.45 -13.94
N GLN A 601 -23.69 20.59 -15.12
CA GLN A 601 -25.00 20.05 -15.46
C GLN A 601 -25.14 19.87 -16.97
N ILE A 602 -25.89 18.84 -17.40
CA ILE A 602 -26.33 18.65 -18.78
C ILE A 602 -27.72 19.25 -18.95
N ILE A 603 -27.92 19.98 -20.05
CA ILE A 603 -29.23 20.44 -20.52
C ILE A 603 -29.58 19.61 -21.75
N TYR A 604 -30.68 18.87 -21.69
CA TYR A 604 -31.17 18.07 -22.80
C TYR A 604 -32.03 18.94 -23.73
N LEU A 605 -31.72 18.94 -25.03
CA LEU A 605 -32.51 19.63 -26.06
C LEU A 605 -33.61 18.70 -26.60
N ASP A 606 -33.30 17.41 -26.72
CA ASP A 606 -34.23 16.31 -26.88
C ASP A 606 -34.02 15.29 -25.74
N ASN A 607 -35.08 14.60 -25.32
CA ASN A 607 -34.98 13.57 -24.28
C ASN A 607 -34.30 12.33 -24.86
N PRO A 608 -33.30 11.72 -24.20
CA PRO A 608 -32.75 10.44 -24.64
C PRO A 608 -33.83 9.35 -24.57
N LEU A 609 -33.90 8.51 -25.59
CA LEU A 609 -34.90 7.45 -25.74
C LEU A 609 -34.32 6.05 -25.51
N VAL A 610 -33.04 5.85 -25.84
CA VAL A 610 -32.30 4.60 -25.64
C VAL A 610 -32.09 4.38 -24.15
N ARG A 611 -32.47 3.20 -23.67
CA ARG A 611 -32.47 2.83 -22.26
C ARG A 611 -32.10 1.36 -22.03
N LEU A 612 -31.79 1.02 -20.78
CA LEU A 612 -31.71 -0.38 -20.34
C LEU A 612 -33.12 -0.96 -20.10
N PRO A 613 -33.33 -2.29 -20.13
CA PRO A 613 -34.67 -2.89 -20.00
C PRO A 613 -35.43 -2.50 -18.73
N ASP A 614 -34.72 -2.34 -17.61
CA ASP A 614 -35.28 -1.98 -16.30
C ASP A 614 -35.29 -0.45 -16.03
N GLU A 615 -34.82 0.38 -16.96
CA GLU A 615 -34.77 1.84 -16.80
C GLU A 615 -36.14 2.47 -17.14
N THR A 616 -36.70 3.25 -16.22
CA THR A 616 -37.99 3.92 -16.40
C THR A 616 -37.91 5.10 -17.36
N MET A 617 -38.91 5.27 -18.23
CA MET A 617 -39.02 6.50 -19.03
C MET A 617 -39.34 7.71 -18.14
N GLU A 618 -38.33 8.52 -17.88
CA GLU A 618 -38.45 9.85 -17.29
C GLU A 618 -38.16 10.93 -18.33
N ARG A 619 -38.90 12.03 -18.30
CA ARG A 619 -38.72 13.17 -19.21
C ARG A 619 -37.67 14.11 -18.62
N LEU A 620 -36.40 13.85 -18.93
CA LEU A 620 -35.26 14.62 -18.45
C LEU A 620 -35.08 15.90 -19.28
N GLU A 621 -35.42 17.06 -18.72
CA GLU A 621 -35.04 18.36 -19.30
C GLU A 621 -33.59 18.72 -18.92
N LYS A 622 -33.10 18.22 -17.78
CA LYS A 622 -31.73 18.39 -17.28
C LYS A 622 -31.21 17.15 -16.57
N SER A 623 -29.89 16.97 -16.54
CA SER A 623 -29.29 16.00 -15.62
C SER A 623 -29.39 16.49 -14.17
N PRO A 624 -29.19 15.59 -13.20
CA PRO A 624 -28.76 15.98 -11.86
C PRO A 624 -27.58 16.95 -11.92
N PHE A 625 -27.56 17.92 -11.00
CA PHE A 625 -26.51 18.91 -10.88
C PHE A 625 -25.39 18.36 -10.00
N ILE A 626 -24.16 18.48 -10.48
CA ILE A 626 -22.97 17.99 -9.80
C ILE A 626 -22.19 19.16 -9.19
N GLY A 627 -21.83 19.02 -7.92
CA GLY A 627 -20.92 19.93 -7.23
C GLY A 627 -19.84 19.17 -6.48
N GLU A 628 -18.56 19.43 -6.80
CA GLU A 628 -17.40 18.88 -6.10
C GLU A 628 -16.54 20.02 -5.55
N PHE A 629 -16.25 19.98 -4.25
CA PHE A 629 -15.38 20.94 -3.57
C PHE A 629 -14.27 20.19 -2.81
N ASN A 630 -13.01 20.53 -3.06
CA ASN A 630 -11.86 20.00 -2.33
C ASN A 630 -11.11 21.18 -1.67
N TRP A 631 -10.62 20.99 -0.45
CA TRP A 631 -9.97 22.04 0.34
C TRP A 631 -8.72 21.52 1.06
N HIS A 632 -7.57 22.15 0.78
CA HIS A 632 -6.25 21.82 1.32
C HIS A 632 -5.58 23.08 1.92
N PRO A 633 -6.16 23.68 2.98
CA PRO A 633 -5.66 24.93 3.60
C PRO A 633 -4.25 24.79 4.19
N MET A 634 -3.80 23.57 4.45
CA MET A 634 -2.48 23.22 4.98
C MET A 634 -2.15 21.78 4.57
N ASP A 635 -0.87 21.41 4.53
CA ASP A 635 -0.39 20.10 4.03
C ASP A 635 -0.90 18.86 4.78
N ARG A 636 -1.59 19.07 5.90
CA ARG A 636 -2.08 18.01 6.77
C ARG A 636 -3.56 18.17 7.10
N PHE A 637 -4.31 18.88 6.27
CA PHE A 637 -5.76 18.96 6.36
C PHE A 637 -6.36 18.91 4.96
N THR A 638 -7.26 17.96 4.76
CA THR A 638 -8.01 17.77 3.52
C THR A 638 -9.48 17.71 3.87
N ALA A 639 -10.31 18.50 3.20
CA ALA A 639 -11.76 18.30 3.21
C ALA A 639 -12.28 18.13 1.78
N ARG A 640 -13.27 17.25 1.61
CA ARG A 640 -13.96 17.00 0.36
C ARG A 640 -15.46 17.05 0.59
N LEU A 641 -16.18 17.77 -0.26
CA LEU A 641 -17.63 17.72 -0.37
C LEU A 641 -17.99 17.37 -1.81
N GLY A 642 -18.89 16.40 -2.00
CA GLY A 642 -19.44 16.02 -3.29
C GLY A 642 -20.95 15.91 -3.19
N LEU A 643 -21.68 16.42 -4.17
CA LEU A 643 -23.13 16.32 -4.25
C LEU A 643 -23.60 16.07 -5.69
N GLN A 644 -24.61 15.23 -5.83
CA GLN A 644 -25.45 15.07 -7.02
C GLN A 644 -26.88 15.36 -6.59
N TRP A 645 -27.45 16.45 -7.10
CA TRP A 645 -28.82 16.87 -6.78
C TRP A 645 -29.71 16.83 -8.03
N ASP A 646 -30.74 16.00 -7.98
CA ASP A 646 -31.79 15.95 -8.99
C ASP A 646 -32.80 17.08 -8.74
N TRP A 647 -32.89 18.01 -9.69
CA TRP A 647 -33.79 19.15 -9.64
C TRP A 647 -35.22 18.83 -10.06
N GLU A 648 -35.43 17.74 -10.81
CA GLU A 648 -36.74 17.35 -11.35
C GLU A 648 -37.50 16.51 -10.33
N ALA A 649 -36.84 15.51 -9.74
CA ALA A 649 -37.39 14.78 -8.60
C ALA A 649 -37.21 15.51 -7.25
N ASN A 650 -36.43 16.61 -7.21
CA ASN A 650 -36.17 17.45 -6.03
C ASN A 650 -35.60 16.64 -4.85
N GLN A 651 -34.50 15.92 -5.11
CA GLN A 651 -33.87 14.99 -4.17
C GLN A 651 -32.33 14.97 -4.31
N LEU A 652 -31.66 14.40 -3.31
CA LEU A 652 -30.23 14.10 -3.37
C LEU A 652 -30.05 12.66 -3.86
N ASP A 653 -29.20 12.45 -4.88
CA ASP A 653 -28.86 11.11 -5.36
C ASP A 653 -27.56 10.60 -4.72
N VAL A 654 -26.57 11.48 -4.63
CA VAL A 654 -25.23 11.17 -4.09
C VAL A 654 -24.77 12.32 -3.19
N GLY A 655 -24.24 11.98 -2.01
CA GLY A 655 -23.62 12.91 -1.09
C GLY A 655 -22.34 12.33 -0.51
N VAL A 656 -21.25 13.08 -0.55
CA VAL A 656 -19.97 12.69 0.04
C VAL A 656 -19.45 13.86 0.89
N ALA A 657 -19.09 13.58 2.13
CA ALA A 657 -18.43 14.56 3.00
C ALA A 657 -17.26 13.89 3.73
N GLY A 658 -16.03 14.22 3.30
CA GLY A 658 -14.79 13.68 3.84
C GLY A 658 -13.95 14.77 4.51
N LEU A 659 -13.31 14.42 5.62
CA LEU A 659 -12.29 15.22 6.31
C LEU A 659 -11.15 14.29 6.72
N ASP A 660 -9.90 14.66 6.40
CA ASP A 660 -8.68 14.05 6.93
C ASP A 660 -7.83 15.14 7.58
N HIS A 661 -7.35 14.89 8.79
CA HIS A 661 -6.39 15.75 9.47
C HIS A 661 -5.27 14.94 10.13
N THR A 662 -4.02 15.36 9.86
CA THR A 662 -2.83 14.90 10.58
C THR A 662 -2.20 16.06 11.34
N THR A 663 -2.06 15.91 12.65
CA THR A 663 -1.47 16.93 13.54
C THR A 663 0.06 17.00 13.41
N ARG A 664 0.71 17.98 14.06
CA ARG A 664 2.18 18.05 14.13
C ARG A 664 2.79 16.90 14.93
N ASN A 665 2.11 16.49 16.00
CA ASN A 665 2.45 15.39 16.90
C ASN A 665 1.99 14.00 16.40
N GLY A 666 1.54 13.87 15.15
CA GLY A 666 1.30 12.58 14.50
C GLY A 666 -0.02 11.89 14.85
N HIS A 667 -0.94 12.56 15.55
CA HIS A 667 -2.34 12.14 15.62
C HIS A 667 -2.96 12.28 14.23
N ARG A 668 -3.85 11.36 13.86
CA ARG A 668 -4.52 11.28 12.57
C ARG A 668 -6.00 11.04 12.81
N MET A 669 -6.86 11.77 12.11
CA MET A 669 -8.29 11.58 12.16
C MET A 669 -8.84 11.71 10.74
N ALA A 670 -9.58 10.70 10.29
CA ALA A 670 -10.39 10.77 9.09
C ALA A 670 -11.85 10.50 9.44
N VAL A 671 -12.75 11.26 8.84
CA VAL A 671 -14.21 11.08 8.92
C VAL A 671 -14.74 11.19 7.51
N GLU A 672 -15.50 10.20 7.05
CA GLU A 672 -16.11 10.22 5.73
C GLU A 672 -17.56 9.73 5.79
N TYR A 673 -18.49 10.58 5.42
CA TYR A 673 -19.89 10.22 5.19
C TYR A 673 -20.11 9.98 3.70
N ARG A 674 -20.81 8.89 3.37
CA ARG A 674 -21.18 8.52 2.00
C ARG A 674 -22.65 8.15 1.94
N TYR A 675 -23.37 8.86 1.09
CA TYR A 675 -24.76 8.62 0.76
C TYR A 675 -24.87 8.37 -0.75
N ARG A 676 -25.57 7.31 -1.13
CA ARG A 676 -26.06 7.04 -2.48
C ARG A 676 -27.47 6.49 -2.34
N ARG A 677 -28.44 7.19 -2.92
CA ARG A 677 -29.87 6.88 -2.83
C ARG A 677 -30.13 5.40 -3.14
N ASP A 678 -30.96 4.78 -2.29
CA ASP A 678 -31.43 3.39 -2.37
C ASP A 678 -30.31 2.33 -2.45
N ARG A 679 -29.07 2.66 -2.06
CA ARG A 679 -27.87 1.80 -2.18
C ARG A 679 -26.85 1.90 -1.04
N LEU A 680 -26.69 3.08 -0.41
CA LEU A 680 -25.65 3.32 0.59
C LEU A 680 -26.01 4.53 1.47
N ASP A 681 -25.98 4.38 2.78
CA ASP A 681 -25.91 5.51 3.71
C ASP A 681 -25.02 5.09 4.89
N GLN A 682 -23.80 5.60 4.96
CA GLN A 682 -22.82 5.16 5.95
C GLN A 682 -21.83 6.26 6.36
N PHE A 683 -21.24 6.09 7.55
CA PHE A 683 -20.06 6.85 7.97
C PHE A 683 -18.87 5.95 8.32
N ASP A 684 -17.68 6.34 7.86
CA ASP A 684 -16.38 5.76 8.23
C ASP A 684 -15.59 6.77 9.06
N VAL A 685 -15.29 6.43 10.31
CA VAL A 685 -14.41 7.20 11.20
C VAL A 685 -13.17 6.39 11.46
N ARG A 686 -12.00 6.98 11.22
CA ARG A 686 -10.69 6.38 11.50
C ARG A 686 -9.87 7.32 12.38
N TYR A 687 -9.22 6.76 13.39
CA TYR A 687 -8.49 7.54 14.38
C TYR A 687 -7.17 6.85 14.76
N TYR A 688 -6.13 7.67 14.95
CA TYR A 688 -4.81 7.23 15.42
C TYR A 688 -4.24 8.31 16.35
N TRP A 689 -3.89 7.91 17.57
CA TRP A 689 -3.43 8.78 18.64
C TRP A 689 -2.15 8.23 19.27
N PRO A 690 -0.98 8.81 18.97
CA PRO A 690 0.21 8.63 19.81
C PRO A 690 0.00 9.43 21.11
N ILE A 691 -0.38 8.75 22.20
CA ILE A 691 -0.61 9.36 23.52
C ILE A 691 0.69 9.96 24.05
N ASN A 692 1.77 9.23 23.88
CA ASN A 692 3.15 9.63 24.16
C ASN A 692 4.07 8.84 23.21
N GLU A 693 5.38 8.84 23.48
CA GLU A 693 6.36 8.16 22.64
C GLU A 693 6.06 6.65 22.52
N SER A 694 5.72 6.01 23.64
CA SER A 694 5.44 4.58 23.77
C SER A 694 4.02 4.17 23.39
N TRP A 695 3.01 4.87 23.88
CA TRP A 695 1.62 4.44 23.80
C TRP A 695 0.89 5.02 22.59
N ARG A 696 0.24 4.15 21.83
CA ARG A 696 -0.56 4.51 20.66
C ARG A 696 -1.91 3.81 20.70
N LEU A 697 -2.98 4.56 20.56
CA LEU A 697 -4.32 4.02 20.35
C LEU A 697 -4.73 4.25 18.90
N PHE A 698 -5.51 3.33 18.36
CA PHE A 698 -6.06 3.45 17.02
C PHE A 698 -7.41 2.75 16.93
N SER A 699 -8.29 3.27 16.09
CA SER A 699 -9.65 2.76 15.96
C SER A 699 -10.25 3.06 14.60
N ARG A 700 -11.19 2.22 14.18
CA ARG A 700 -12.06 2.44 13.02
C ARG A 700 -13.50 2.07 13.40
N VAL A 701 -14.45 2.85 12.90
CA VAL A 701 -15.88 2.57 12.97
C VAL A 701 -16.47 2.85 11.60
N ASN A 702 -17.02 1.84 10.94
CA ASN A 702 -17.80 1.93 9.71
C ASN A 702 -19.22 1.46 10.03
N TRP A 703 -20.21 2.33 9.81
CA TRP A 703 -21.59 2.14 10.28
C TRP A 703 -22.60 2.46 9.17
N SER A 704 -23.55 1.55 8.92
CA SER A 704 -24.69 1.81 8.03
C SER A 704 -25.77 2.58 8.78
N VAL A 705 -26.01 3.81 8.34
CA VAL A 705 -27.12 4.66 8.82
C VAL A 705 -28.46 4.18 8.24
N GLN A 706 -28.44 3.55 7.06
CA GLN A 706 -29.62 2.97 6.43
C GLN A 706 -30.15 1.75 7.21
N ASP A 707 -29.25 0.89 7.68
CA ASP A 707 -29.60 -0.41 8.30
C ASP A 707 -29.50 -0.38 9.85
N ASP A 708 -29.01 0.72 10.42
CA ASP A 708 -28.70 0.90 11.86
C ASP A 708 -27.70 -0.14 12.41
N GLU A 709 -26.67 -0.46 11.60
CA GLU A 709 -25.76 -1.60 11.83
C GLU A 709 -24.26 -1.24 11.74
N LEU A 710 -23.44 -1.91 12.55
CA LEU A 710 -21.98 -1.79 12.54
C LEU A 710 -21.35 -2.71 11.49
N LEU A 711 -21.04 -2.15 10.32
CA LEU A 711 -20.36 -2.87 9.24
C LEU A 711 -18.94 -3.33 9.63
N GLU A 712 -18.18 -2.48 10.33
CA GLU A 712 -16.85 -2.79 10.86
C GLU A 712 -16.49 -1.91 12.07
N GLY A 713 -16.12 -2.52 13.19
CA GLY A 713 -15.56 -1.86 14.36
C GLY A 713 -14.16 -2.41 14.68
N LEU A 714 -13.21 -1.53 14.96
CA LEU A 714 -11.84 -1.90 15.31
C LEU A 714 -11.35 -0.99 16.43
N VAL A 715 -10.77 -1.58 17.48
CA VAL A 715 -10.05 -0.86 18.53
C VAL A 715 -8.72 -1.57 18.80
N GLY A 716 -7.63 -0.84 18.75
CA GLY A 716 -6.30 -1.37 19.05
C GLY A 716 -5.43 -0.43 19.87
N ALA A 717 -4.54 -1.05 20.63
CA ALA A 717 -3.52 -0.39 21.42
C ALA A 717 -2.15 -0.97 21.05
N GLU A 718 -1.15 -0.11 20.96
CA GLU A 718 0.25 -0.46 20.79
C GLU A 718 1.07 0.22 21.89
N TYR A 719 1.86 -0.59 22.60
CA TYR A 719 2.94 -0.10 23.44
C TYR A 719 4.28 -0.36 22.74
N GLU A 720 5.11 0.66 22.62
CA GLU A 720 6.46 0.56 22.11
C GLU A 720 7.50 0.96 23.17
N SER A 721 8.41 0.04 23.46
CA SER A 721 9.65 0.25 24.20
C SER A 721 10.81 0.53 23.22
N CYS A 722 12.01 0.75 23.73
CA CYS A 722 13.23 0.92 22.94
C CYS A 722 13.61 -0.33 22.14
N CYS A 723 13.32 -1.52 22.65
CA CYS A 723 13.75 -2.79 22.06
C CYS A 723 12.60 -3.76 21.70
N TRP A 724 11.36 -3.43 22.04
CA TRP A 724 10.18 -4.20 21.62
C TRP A 724 8.95 -3.31 21.43
N ALA A 725 7.90 -3.87 20.83
CA ALA A 725 6.56 -3.31 20.84
C ALA A 725 5.52 -4.43 20.93
N LEU A 726 4.42 -4.22 21.63
CA LEU A 726 3.27 -5.12 21.66
C LEU A 726 2.05 -4.38 21.17
N ARG A 727 1.35 -4.95 20.19
CA ARG A 727 0.08 -4.47 19.68
C ARG A 727 -1.00 -5.51 19.96
N VAL A 728 -2.15 -5.05 20.44
CA VAL A 728 -3.38 -5.84 20.60
C VAL A 728 -4.49 -5.12 19.87
N VAL A 729 -5.28 -5.86 19.09
CA VAL A 729 -6.42 -5.34 18.33
C VAL A 729 -7.63 -6.23 18.59
N ALA A 730 -8.76 -5.62 18.95
CA ALA A 730 -10.07 -6.24 18.91
C ALA A 730 -10.82 -5.68 17.68
N ARG A 731 -11.46 -6.56 16.91
CA ARG A 731 -12.16 -6.21 15.69
C ARG A 731 -13.46 -7.00 15.56
N ARG A 732 -14.49 -6.33 15.05
CA ARG A 732 -15.79 -6.86 14.66
C ARG A 732 -16.07 -6.45 13.23
N TYR A 733 -16.58 -7.34 12.39
CA TYR A 733 -17.02 -7.01 11.03
C TYR A 733 -18.10 -7.98 10.56
N LEU A 734 -18.90 -7.54 9.58
CA LEU A 734 -19.86 -8.42 8.93
C LEU A 734 -19.15 -9.53 8.13
N LYS A 735 -19.64 -10.75 8.34
CA LYS A 735 -19.14 -12.00 7.80
C LYS A 735 -19.89 -12.41 6.53
N ASP A 736 -21.18 -12.11 6.47
CA ASP A 736 -22.12 -12.49 5.42
C ASP A 736 -23.21 -11.40 5.27
N ARG A 737 -24.15 -11.63 4.35
CA ARG A 737 -25.27 -10.70 4.07
C ARG A 737 -26.51 -10.93 4.96
N GLU A 738 -26.49 -11.94 5.82
CA GLU A 738 -27.60 -12.28 6.72
C GLU A 738 -27.47 -11.62 8.11
N GLY A 739 -26.42 -10.82 8.32
CA GLY A 739 -26.11 -10.16 9.59
C GLY A 739 -25.17 -10.97 10.49
N GLY A 740 -24.48 -11.98 9.95
CA GLY A 740 -23.46 -12.71 10.70
C GLY A 740 -22.27 -11.81 11.08
N GLU A 741 -21.94 -11.75 12.37
CA GLU A 741 -20.81 -10.98 12.89
C GLU A 741 -19.58 -11.86 13.16
N ARG A 742 -18.41 -11.38 12.76
CA ARG A 742 -17.12 -11.99 13.13
C ARG A 742 -16.36 -11.12 14.13
N ASP A 743 -16.25 -11.62 15.35
CA ASP A 743 -15.43 -11.04 16.43
C ASP A 743 -14.05 -11.70 16.45
N ALA A 744 -12.98 -10.90 16.35
CA ALA A 744 -11.61 -11.37 16.35
C ALA A 744 -10.68 -10.54 17.27
N ILE A 745 -9.71 -11.22 17.87
CA ILE A 745 -8.61 -10.60 18.62
C ILE A 745 -7.27 -10.99 17.97
N TYR A 746 -6.48 -9.96 17.65
CA TYR A 746 -5.15 -10.07 17.07
C TYR A 746 -4.10 -9.58 18.06
N LEU A 747 -2.96 -10.29 18.12
CA LEU A 747 -1.80 -9.91 18.94
C LEU A 747 -0.55 -9.92 18.05
N GLU A 748 0.29 -8.90 18.19
CA GLU A 748 1.58 -8.75 17.49
C GLU A 748 2.66 -8.29 18.50
N LEU A 749 3.66 -9.13 18.77
CA LEU A 749 4.86 -8.80 19.57
C LEU A 749 6.06 -8.61 18.63
N ARG A 750 6.54 -7.38 18.49
CA ARG A 750 7.73 -7.02 17.71
C ARG A 750 8.95 -6.88 18.62
N LEU A 751 9.95 -7.74 18.47
CA LEU A 751 11.28 -7.58 19.09
C LEU A 751 12.20 -6.86 18.09
N LYS A 752 12.58 -5.62 18.38
CA LYS A 752 13.34 -4.76 17.45
C LYS A 752 14.73 -5.35 17.22
N GLY A 753 15.16 -5.40 15.97
CA GLY A 753 16.41 -6.05 15.56
C GLY A 753 16.36 -7.59 15.50
N LEU A 754 15.22 -8.21 15.82
CA LEU A 754 14.98 -9.64 15.65
C LEU A 754 13.81 -9.88 14.67
N GLY A 755 12.61 -9.37 14.97
CA GLY A 755 11.44 -9.41 14.09
C GLY A 755 10.09 -9.34 14.81
N SER A 756 9.01 -9.82 14.18
CA SER A 756 7.64 -9.68 14.68
C SER A 756 6.88 -11.01 14.73
N PHE A 757 6.47 -11.40 15.93
CA PHE A 757 5.60 -12.53 16.24
C PHE A 757 4.15 -12.07 16.26
N GLY A 758 3.20 -12.93 15.87
CA GLY A 758 1.77 -12.59 15.89
C GLY A 758 1.19 -12.16 14.54
N ARG A 759 -0.10 -11.78 14.52
CA ARG A 759 -0.82 -11.37 13.30
C ARG A 759 -0.88 -9.85 13.23
N ARG A 760 -0.27 -9.29 12.19
CA ARG A 760 -0.31 -7.84 11.92
C ARG A 760 -1.59 -7.47 11.18
N GLU A 761 -2.34 -6.55 11.78
CA GLU A 761 -3.55 -5.96 11.21
C GLU A 761 -3.24 -5.07 9.97
N PRO A 762 -4.13 -5.00 8.96
CA PRO A 762 -4.02 -4.05 7.86
C PRO A 762 -3.92 -2.59 8.34
N PRO A 763 -3.23 -1.70 7.60
CA PRO A 763 -3.08 -0.31 8.01
C PRO A 763 -4.40 0.46 7.88
N LEU A 764 -4.90 1.02 8.99
CA LEU A 764 -6.10 1.88 9.01
C LEU A 764 -6.03 3.08 8.05
N PHE A 765 -4.84 3.66 7.94
CA PHE A 765 -4.55 4.75 7.02
C PHE A 765 -3.59 4.19 5.97
N TYR A 766 -4.11 3.98 4.76
CA TYR A 766 -3.25 3.76 3.60
C TYR A 766 -2.41 5.02 3.40
N THR A 767 -1.12 4.95 3.71
CA THR A 767 -0.16 5.82 3.04
C THR A 767 -0.24 5.51 1.55
N PRO A 768 -0.49 6.49 0.67
CA PRO A 768 -0.26 6.32 -0.75
C PRO A 768 1.15 5.76 -0.95
N ALA A 769 1.30 4.79 -1.85
CA ALA A 769 2.64 4.38 -2.27
C ALA A 769 3.34 5.62 -2.86
N PRO A 770 4.63 5.85 -2.54
CA PRO A 770 5.39 7.00 -3.03
C PRO A 770 5.61 6.96 -4.55
#